data_AF-A0A917MV90-F1
#
_entry.id   AF-A0A917MV90-F1
#
_cell.length_a   1.000
_cell.length_b   1.000
_cell.length_c   1.000
_cell.angle_alpha   90.00
_cell.angle_beta   90.00
_cell.angle_gamma   90.00
#
_symmetry.space_group_name_H-M   'P 1'
#
loop_
_entity.id
_entity.type
_entity.pdbx_description
1 polymer ?
#
loop_
_entity_poly.entity_id
_entity_poly.type
_entity_poly.pdbx_seq_one_letter_code
_entity_poly.pdbx_strand_id
1 'polypeptide(L)'
;MPYVLSQPVACKDSSYRKIYGSGSDTVKGYHHIALSNNRTVIAGKYKTTGAAVSDGWMMLVQEDGTPVKSSRTASPDAAKSFAWVQSVSLQNNASVLLGLLYDKFTHDGNELVVTKRDGNLNPAWTRRYRLNPAVLGSLNELFITNQFLWEAGNGDVILLINGVHPGGLMANFHMVARISSTDGSLVWHKTFIPVHQESFGYASGAFQTGNSLVITGYMDMPPITTGDVPAVYAMRLNWADGSLQLLKRYRYHNNDFGAWGNSFDQYKGRRMAGGGYEIYGEEYQQGHTEDREYIAVQLNENLELTGSQSWGIDYTFADNEASIADAAGNFVVLNRGGSGSSATHLSVYNRNGKHRRRRLNTTQNNADWSDEQNGARVAFKPNGNTTVLLNYYNAGRPVTELMQLVPEDTLTGCTGTEVSAGMEPISFKLEADPTGWKTIVDNGLEERAVTLTDVALPVTEDAVCKVVVPVMAGALSLGSDAVVCNNDTLVLTATGGLSNYTWPVSYHLLPVNDSTVKIAPDKDTAYIVQALTRRGCTVADTVQVQVWNTPQHFLPADTVICAGSSVVLQPVDVFNTYQWSTGATAASVTVNNAGSYTLKVTDANGCRGEDDIKVALKSCSAYVYIPTGFTPDNNGVNDLLRPAVAGNLASYYFAVYNRWGQCVFASRQPGDGWNGTFKNARQGAGTYTWMCKYRFEGGDEKLEKGTVVLIR
;
A
#
# COMPACT_ATOMS: atom_id res chain seq x y z
N MET A 1 12.31 -2.86 28.25
CA MET A 1 12.82 -3.70 27.14
C MET A 1 11.70 -3.90 26.13
N PRO A 2 11.75 -3.35 24.90
CA PRO A 2 10.81 -3.72 23.86
C PRO A 2 11.32 -4.98 23.15
N TYR A 3 10.54 -6.05 23.23
CA TYR A 3 10.78 -7.28 22.50
C TYR A 3 10.30 -7.06 21.07
N VAL A 4 11.19 -7.26 20.10
CA VAL A 4 10.76 -7.52 18.72
C VAL A 4 9.93 -8.79 18.79
N LEU A 5 8.63 -8.70 18.57
CA LEU A 5 7.88 -9.90 18.22
C LEU A 5 8.57 -10.42 16.97
N SER A 6 9.26 -11.55 17.09
CA SER A 6 9.65 -12.35 15.94
C SER A 6 8.35 -12.58 15.17
N GLN A 7 8.19 -11.88 14.05
CA GLN A 7 7.12 -12.18 13.12
C GLN A 7 7.30 -13.67 12.78
N PRO A 8 6.35 -14.56 13.11
CA PRO A 8 6.47 -15.90 12.60
C PRO A 8 6.34 -15.83 11.08
N VAL A 9 7.20 -16.62 10.48
CA VAL A 9 7.46 -16.72 9.05
C VAL A 9 6.21 -17.22 8.35
N ALA A 10 5.35 -16.30 7.89
CA ALA A 10 4.45 -16.49 6.74
C ALA A 10 3.45 -15.32 6.65
N CYS A 11 3.96 -14.14 6.32
CA CYS A 11 3.50 -13.32 5.19
C CYS A 11 4.19 -11.96 5.29
N LYS A 12 5.22 -11.74 4.45
CA LYS A 12 6.14 -10.59 4.58
C LYS A 12 5.71 -9.35 3.81
N ASP A 13 4.52 -9.33 3.22
CA ASP A 13 4.05 -8.13 2.52
C ASP A 13 3.37 -7.15 3.49
N SER A 14 4.17 -6.21 3.99
CA SER A 14 3.76 -5.14 4.92
C SER A 14 2.73 -4.16 4.36
N SER A 15 2.37 -4.27 3.07
CA SER A 15 1.31 -3.48 2.46
C SER A 15 -0.10 -3.99 2.83
N TYR A 16 -0.26 -5.25 3.26
CA TYR A 16 -1.57 -5.87 3.51
C TYR A 16 -1.93 -6.09 4.97
N ARG A 17 -0.98 -5.99 5.91
CA ARG A 17 -1.17 -6.28 7.33
C ARG A 17 -0.68 -5.12 8.20
N LYS A 18 -1.59 -4.51 8.96
CA LYS A 18 -1.28 -3.39 9.87
C LYS A 18 -1.65 -3.77 11.29
N ILE A 19 -0.67 -3.68 12.20
CA ILE A 19 -0.84 -3.97 13.61
C ILE A 19 -0.99 -2.66 14.37
N TYR A 20 -2.04 -2.57 15.18
CA TYR A 20 -2.35 -1.45 16.05
C TYR A 20 -2.28 -1.93 17.51
N GLY A 21 -1.34 -1.37 18.24
CA GLY A 21 -1.14 -1.64 19.65
C GLY A 21 -0.12 -0.67 20.22
N SER A 22 -0.38 -0.15 21.42
CA SER A 22 0.45 0.88 22.03
C SER A 22 1.10 0.37 23.30
N GLY A 23 2.21 -0.37 23.16
CA GLY A 23 3.10 -0.67 24.27
C GLY A 23 2.43 -1.47 25.40
N SER A 24 2.04 -0.78 26.47
CA SER A 24 1.37 -1.34 27.65
C SER A 24 -0.13 -1.00 27.73
N ASP A 25 -0.64 -0.08 26.92
CA ASP A 25 -2.08 0.24 26.88
C ASP A 25 -2.83 -0.82 26.07
N THR A 26 -4.11 -0.99 26.38
CA THR A 26 -4.97 -1.96 25.70
C THR A 26 -5.82 -1.28 24.64
N VAL A 27 -5.67 -1.70 23.38
CA VAL A 27 -6.53 -1.30 22.27
C VAL A 27 -7.25 -2.54 21.78
N LYS A 28 -8.58 -2.48 21.69
CA LYS A 28 -9.41 -3.54 21.11
C LYS A 28 -10.37 -2.92 20.11
N GLY A 29 -10.24 -3.28 18.83
CA GLY A 29 -11.13 -2.83 17.76
C GLY A 29 -12.29 -3.81 17.55
N TYR A 30 -13.53 -3.36 17.64
CA TYR A 30 -14.72 -4.23 17.56
C TYR A 30 -15.52 -4.08 16.27
N HIS A 31 -15.31 -2.97 15.56
CA HIS A 31 -15.93 -2.67 14.28
C HIS A 31 -14.92 -1.98 13.38
N HIS A 32 -15.02 -2.23 12.07
CA HIS A 32 -14.33 -1.45 11.06
C HIS A 32 -15.27 -1.19 9.90
N ILE A 33 -15.32 0.06 9.47
CA ILE A 33 -16.35 0.53 8.54
C ILE A 33 -15.68 1.30 7.42
N ALA A 34 -15.97 0.90 6.19
CA ALA A 34 -15.53 1.63 5.02
C ALA A 34 -16.30 2.95 4.90
N LEU A 35 -15.55 4.03 4.65
CA LEU A 35 -16.06 5.32 4.26
C LEU A 35 -16.15 5.40 2.73
N SER A 36 -16.96 6.32 2.20
CA SER A 36 -17.13 6.48 0.75
C SER A 36 -15.88 7.00 0.04
N ASN A 37 -14.89 7.49 0.78
CA ASN A 37 -13.61 7.98 0.27
C ASN A 37 -12.44 6.98 0.42
N ASN A 38 -12.73 5.68 0.38
CA ASN A 38 -11.77 4.57 0.53
C ASN A 38 -10.99 4.52 1.86
N ARG A 39 -11.25 5.43 2.80
CA ARG A 39 -10.73 5.33 4.17
C ARG A 39 -11.57 4.37 4.99
N THR A 40 -11.01 3.88 6.08
CA THR A 40 -11.70 2.98 7.02
C THR A 40 -11.64 3.58 8.42
N VAL A 41 -12.74 3.47 9.16
CA VAL A 41 -12.77 3.80 10.59
C VAL A 41 -12.83 2.50 11.37
N ILE A 42 -11.84 2.27 12.22
CA ILE A 42 -11.84 1.20 13.22
C ILE A 42 -12.40 1.81 14.50
N ALA A 43 -13.38 1.17 15.12
CA ALA A 43 -14.00 1.59 16.36
C ALA A 43 -13.88 0.50 17.41
N GLY A 44 -13.68 0.88 18.66
CA GLY A 44 -13.66 -0.05 19.77
C GLY A 44 -13.40 0.59 21.12
N LYS A 45 -12.56 -0.05 21.94
CA LYS A 45 -12.19 0.44 23.27
C LYS A 45 -10.71 0.72 23.36
N TYR A 46 -10.39 1.70 24.18
CA TYR A 46 -9.03 2.03 24.57
C TYR A 46 -8.93 2.06 26.09
N LYS A 47 -7.93 1.42 26.67
CA LYS A 47 -7.68 1.45 28.11
C LYS A 47 -6.20 1.74 28.37
N THR A 48 -5.94 2.92 28.94
CA THR A 48 -4.62 3.31 29.41
C THR A 48 -4.12 2.32 30.47
N THR A 49 -2.83 1.96 30.48
CA THR A 49 -2.24 1.11 31.51
C THR A 49 -2.50 1.67 32.90
N GLY A 50 -3.00 0.82 33.81
CA GLY A 50 -3.32 1.23 35.18
C GLY A 50 -4.64 2.00 35.35
N ALA A 51 -5.33 2.36 34.26
CA ALA A 51 -6.66 2.95 34.37
C ALA A 51 -7.69 1.94 34.90
N ALA A 52 -8.64 2.41 35.70
CA ALA A 52 -9.73 1.58 36.21
C ALA A 52 -10.74 1.22 35.09
N VAL A 53 -11.03 2.18 34.23
CA VAL A 53 -12.07 2.09 33.17
C VAL A 53 -11.50 2.21 31.76
N SER A 54 -12.26 1.75 30.77
CA SER A 54 -11.92 1.92 29.35
C SER A 54 -12.79 2.98 28.67
N ASP A 55 -12.17 3.71 27.75
CA ASP A 55 -12.77 4.74 26.91
C ASP A 55 -13.30 4.14 25.60
N GLY A 56 -14.24 4.83 24.97
CA GLY A 56 -14.58 4.61 23.58
C GLY A 56 -13.45 5.10 22.67
N TRP A 57 -13.19 4.39 21.58
CA TRP A 57 -12.06 4.69 20.69
C TRP A 57 -12.43 4.54 19.23
N MET A 58 -11.92 5.45 18.40
CA MET A 58 -12.01 5.38 16.94
C MET A 58 -10.65 5.70 16.32
N MET A 59 -10.34 5.08 15.20
CA MET A 59 -9.15 5.34 14.41
C MET A 59 -9.47 5.33 12.93
N LEU A 60 -9.13 6.42 12.26
CA LEU A 60 -9.22 6.59 10.84
C LEU A 60 -7.94 6.08 10.23
N VAL A 61 -8.05 5.20 9.25
CA VAL A 61 -6.94 4.66 8.48
C VAL A 61 -7.17 4.91 6.99
N GLN A 62 -6.08 5.10 6.26
CA GLN A 62 -6.08 5.16 4.81
C GLN A 62 -6.44 3.79 4.20
N GLU A 63 -6.60 3.75 2.88
CA GLU A 63 -6.91 2.52 2.16
C GLU A 63 -5.88 1.40 2.42
N ASP A 64 -4.60 1.75 2.47
CA ASP A 64 -3.48 0.85 2.78
C ASP A 64 -3.36 0.47 4.29
N GLY A 65 -4.32 0.90 5.11
CA GLY A 65 -4.34 0.71 6.56
C GLY A 65 -3.40 1.65 7.34
N THR A 66 -2.77 2.63 6.70
CA THR A 66 -1.94 3.61 7.40
C THR A 66 -2.80 4.49 8.32
N PRO A 67 -2.49 4.61 9.63
CA PRO A 67 -3.25 5.47 10.54
C PRO A 67 -3.20 6.95 10.13
N VAL A 68 -4.36 7.61 10.13
CA VAL A 68 -4.52 9.05 9.87
C VAL A 68 -4.71 9.81 11.18
N LYS A 69 -5.72 9.40 11.96
CA LYS A 69 -6.09 10.05 13.23
C LYS A 69 -6.72 9.01 14.14
N SER A 70 -6.54 9.15 15.45
CA SER A 70 -7.34 8.43 16.43
C SER A 70 -8.02 9.40 17.38
N SER A 71 -9.21 9.03 17.85
CA SER A 71 -10.06 9.84 18.72
C SER A 71 -10.53 8.97 19.87
N ARG A 72 -10.45 9.49 21.10
CA ARG A 72 -11.08 8.88 22.27
C ARG A 72 -12.37 9.60 22.62
N THR A 73 -13.25 8.84 23.23
CA THR A 73 -14.41 9.32 23.97
C THR A 73 -14.25 8.83 25.39
N ALA A 74 -13.81 9.71 26.29
CA ALA A 74 -13.58 9.36 27.68
C ALA A 74 -14.87 8.80 28.30
N SER A 75 -14.74 7.79 29.17
CA SER A 75 -15.88 7.41 29.99
C SER A 75 -16.34 8.59 30.85
N PRO A 76 -17.63 9.00 30.80
CA PRO A 76 -18.12 10.10 31.62
C PRO A 76 -18.18 9.73 33.11
N ASP A 77 -18.09 8.44 33.46
CA ASP A 77 -18.14 7.95 34.82
C ASP A 77 -16.84 7.21 35.19
N ALA A 78 -16.23 7.58 36.31
CA ALA A 78 -14.93 7.03 36.74
C ALA A 78 -14.96 5.52 37.08
N ALA A 79 -16.14 4.93 37.26
CA ALA A 79 -16.32 3.51 37.59
C ALA A 79 -16.85 2.66 36.42
N LYS A 80 -17.41 3.29 35.37
CA LYS A 80 -18.01 2.57 34.23
C LYS A 80 -17.07 2.55 33.04
N SER A 81 -16.95 1.39 32.40
CA SER A 81 -16.18 1.23 31.17
C SER A 81 -17.09 1.23 29.95
N PHE A 82 -16.60 1.73 28.82
CA PHE A 82 -17.24 1.43 27.55
C PHE A 82 -17.29 -0.09 27.33
N ALA A 83 -18.46 -0.62 27.02
CA ALA A 83 -18.76 -2.01 26.76
C ALA A 83 -19.62 -2.15 25.50
N TRP A 84 -19.58 -3.33 24.87
CA TRP A 84 -20.36 -3.64 23.65
C TRP A 84 -20.37 -2.50 22.62
N VAL A 85 -19.18 -2.11 22.18
CA VAL A 85 -19.03 -0.95 21.30
C VAL A 85 -19.51 -1.28 19.89
N GLN A 86 -20.28 -0.36 19.32
CA GLN A 86 -20.80 -0.40 17.95
C GLN A 86 -20.40 0.87 17.22
N SER A 87 -20.39 0.83 15.89
CA SER A 87 -20.24 2.04 15.09
C SER A 87 -20.97 1.94 13.77
N VAL A 88 -21.26 3.08 13.15
CA VAL A 88 -21.80 3.19 11.79
C VAL A 88 -21.14 4.35 11.04
N SER A 89 -20.89 4.20 9.74
CA SER A 89 -20.48 5.30 8.87
C SER A 89 -21.71 6.01 8.34
N LEU A 90 -21.59 7.31 8.14
CA LEU A 90 -22.63 8.14 7.55
C LEU A 90 -22.27 8.47 6.09
N GLN A 91 -23.28 8.73 5.26
CA GLN A 91 -23.13 9.07 3.83
C GLN A 91 -22.17 10.26 3.60
N ASN A 92 -22.12 11.20 4.54
CA ASN A 92 -21.22 12.35 4.50
C ASN A 92 -19.80 12.05 5.02
N ASN A 93 -19.41 10.78 5.08
CA ASN A 93 -18.16 10.26 5.65
C ASN A 93 -17.97 10.46 7.16
N ALA A 94 -18.93 11.06 7.88
CA ALA A 94 -18.91 11.07 9.33
C ALA A 94 -19.03 9.66 9.90
N SER A 95 -18.75 9.49 11.18
CA SER A 95 -18.85 8.21 11.85
C SER A 95 -19.42 8.38 13.24
N VAL A 96 -20.21 7.41 13.67
CA VAL A 96 -20.85 7.41 14.98
C VAL A 96 -20.35 6.21 15.76
N LEU A 97 -19.93 6.45 17.00
CA LEU A 97 -19.54 5.46 17.99
C LEU A 97 -20.64 5.35 19.03
N LEU A 98 -21.04 4.13 19.36
CA LEU A 98 -21.91 3.81 20.48
C LEU A 98 -21.17 2.89 21.44
N GLY A 99 -21.27 3.16 22.74
CA GLY A 99 -20.84 2.22 23.77
C GLY A 99 -21.80 2.20 24.95
N LEU A 100 -21.99 1.01 25.52
CA LEU A 100 -22.66 0.83 26.80
C LEU A 100 -21.72 1.26 27.93
N LEU A 101 -22.21 2.05 28.88
CA LEU A 101 -21.49 2.30 30.11
C LEU A 101 -21.78 1.17 31.09
N TYR A 102 -20.79 0.31 31.28
CA TYR A 102 -20.91 -0.88 32.11
C TYR A 102 -20.05 -0.80 33.36
N ASP A 103 -20.66 -0.98 34.52
CA ASP A 103 -19.97 -1.22 35.78
C ASP A 103 -19.87 -2.73 36.03
N LYS A 104 -18.65 -3.26 36.01
CA LYS A 104 -18.43 -4.70 36.20
C LYS A 104 -18.72 -5.21 37.62
N PHE A 105 -18.78 -4.33 38.61
CA PHE A 105 -19.00 -4.72 40.01
C PHE A 105 -20.48 -4.70 40.35
N THR A 106 -21.17 -3.64 39.94
CA THR A 106 -22.61 -3.49 40.17
C THR A 106 -23.46 -4.10 39.07
N HIS A 107 -22.84 -4.53 37.96
CA HIS A 107 -23.51 -5.01 36.75
C HIS A 107 -24.50 -3.98 36.16
N ASP A 108 -24.29 -2.69 36.44
CA ASP A 108 -25.11 -1.61 35.92
C ASP A 108 -24.77 -1.35 34.44
N GLY A 109 -25.79 -1.41 33.58
CA GLY A 109 -25.67 -1.33 32.12
C GLY A 109 -26.95 -0.80 31.46
N ASN A 110 -27.47 0.32 31.94
CA ASN A 110 -28.69 0.98 31.41
C ASN A 110 -28.44 2.29 30.67
N GLU A 111 -27.16 2.63 30.45
CA GLU A 111 -26.72 3.92 29.90
C GLU A 111 -25.81 3.74 28.70
N LEU A 112 -26.08 4.51 27.65
CA LEU A 112 -25.31 4.50 26.41
C LEU A 112 -24.62 5.85 26.23
N VAL A 113 -23.44 5.85 25.64
CA VAL A 113 -22.79 7.05 25.12
C VAL A 113 -22.68 6.93 23.62
N VAL A 114 -23.24 7.91 22.91
CA VAL A 114 -23.14 8.04 21.47
C VAL A 114 -22.31 9.26 21.13
N THR A 115 -21.33 9.08 20.27
CA THR A 115 -20.44 10.15 19.82
C THR A 115 -20.39 10.18 18.31
N LYS A 116 -20.67 11.34 17.73
CA LYS A 116 -20.44 11.59 16.31
C LYS A 116 -19.09 12.29 16.11
N ARG A 117 -18.39 11.84 15.08
CA ARG A 117 -17.19 12.45 14.55
C ARG A 117 -17.37 12.76 13.06
N ASP A 118 -16.75 13.82 12.56
CA ASP A 118 -16.73 14.10 11.13
C ASP A 118 -15.84 13.09 10.37
N GLY A 119 -15.74 13.21 9.05
CA GLY A 119 -14.93 12.28 8.25
C GLY A 119 -13.43 12.30 8.52
N ASN A 120 -12.92 13.29 9.26
CA ASN A 120 -11.53 13.35 9.70
C ASN A 120 -11.38 13.01 11.18
N LEU A 121 -12.40 12.39 11.78
CA LEU A 121 -12.51 12.11 13.22
C LEU A 121 -12.39 13.35 14.11
N ASN A 122 -12.78 14.53 13.63
CA ASN A 122 -12.94 15.67 14.51
C ASN A 122 -14.24 15.53 15.31
N PRO A 123 -14.22 15.93 16.59
CA PRO A 123 -15.40 15.89 17.43
C PRO A 123 -16.57 16.71 16.86
N ALA A 124 -17.76 16.11 16.73
CA ALA A 124 -18.99 16.83 16.38
C ALA A 124 -19.88 17.00 17.61
N TRP A 125 -20.37 15.90 18.19
CA TRP A 125 -21.14 15.91 19.43
C TRP A 125 -21.01 14.58 20.16
N THR A 126 -21.25 14.62 21.47
CA THR A 126 -21.33 13.45 22.35
C THR A 126 -22.55 13.58 23.24
N ARG A 127 -23.36 12.52 23.32
CA ARG A 127 -24.57 12.46 24.14
C ARG A 127 -24.61 11.19 24.98
N ARG A 128 -25.09 11.32 26.21
CA ARG A 128 -25.44 10.21 27.09
C ARG A 128 -26.93 9.95 26.94
N TYR A 129 -27.30 8.69 26.73
CA TYR A 129 -28.68 8.23 26.71
C TYR A 129 -28.91 7.33 27.90
N ARG A 130 -29.95 7.61 28.67
CA ARG A 130 -30.31 6.83 29.86
C ARG A 130 -31.73 6.32 29.72
N LEU A 131 -31.87 5.00 29.92
CA LEU A 131 -33.18 4.38 30.12
C LEU A 131 -33.71 4.81 31.49
N ASN A 132 -34.85 5.49 31.52
CA ASN A 132 -35.49 5.92 32.76
C ASN A 132 -36.68 4.99 33.11
N PRO A 133 -36.60 4.26 34.23
CA PRO A 133 -37.61 3.27 34.64
C PRO A 133 -38.83 3.87 35.35
N ALA A 134 -38.98 5.19 35.50
CA ALA A 134 -40.02 5.83 36.32
C ALA A 134 -41.49 5.44 36.00
N VAL A 135 -41.75 4.67 34.94
CA VAL A 135 -43.08 4.14 34.57
C VAL A 135 -43.30 2.66 34.99
N LEU A 136 -42.30 1.97 35.55
CA LEU A 136 -42.38 0.52 35.90
C LEU A 136 -42.36 0.20 37.41
N GLY A 137 -42.78 1.12 38.27
CA GLY A 137 -43.19 0.83 39.66
C GLY A 137 -42.07 0.53 40.68
N SER A 138 -41.04 -0.26 40.35
CA SER A 138 -39.74 -0.33 41.06
C SER A 138 -38.84 -1.35 40.39
N LEU A 139 -37.76 -0.94 39.71
CA LEU A 139 -36.74 -1.85 39.20
C LEU A 139 -35.39 -1.16 39.20
N ASN A 140 -34.51 -1.58 40.11
CA ASN A 140 -33.11 -1.17 40.14
C ASN A 140 -32.26 -1.91 39.07
N GLU A 141 -32.86 -2.63 38.12
CA GLU A 141 -32.15 -3.64 37.31
C GLU A 141 -32.65 -3.73 35.85
N LEU A 142 -32.80 -2.62 35.13
CA LEU A 142 -32.87 -2.68 33.66
C LEU A 142 -31.46 -2.88 33.10
N PHE A 143 -31.30 -3.83 32.19
CA PHE A 143 -30.02 -4.11 31.56
C PHE A 143 -30.14 -4.14 30.03
N ILE A 144 -29.26 -3.43 29.34
CA ILE A 144 -29.17 -3.46 27.88
C ILE A 144 -28.41 -4.71 27.48
N THR A 145 -29.04 -5.60 26.73
CA THR A 145 -28.45 -6.87 26.27
C THR A 145 -27.92 -6.79 24.85
N ASN A 146 -28.51 -5.96 24.01
CA ASN A 146 -27.98 -5.71 22.67
C ASN A 146 -28.32 -4.31 22.17
N GLN A 147 -27.49 -3.80 21.26
CA GLN A 147 -27.64 -2.50 20.67
C GLN A 147 -27.08 -2.48 19.25
N PHE A 148 -27.75 -1.71 18.41
CA PHE A 148 -27.35 -1.52 17.03
C PHE A 148 -27.55 -0.07 16.58
N LEU A 149 -26.70 0.34 15.64
CA LEU A 149 -26.79 1.63 14.98
C LEU A 149 -26.97 1.45 13.49
N TRP A 150 -27.85 2.26 12.90
CA TRP A 150 -27.97 2.43 11.46
C TRP A 150 -28.07 3.90 11.08
N GLU A 151 -27.59 4.22 9.89
CA GLU A 151 -27.89 5.50 9.27
C GLU A 151 -29.24 5.43 8.56
N ALA A 152 -30.07 6.43 8.79
CA ALA A 152 -31.30 6.66 8.07
C ALA A 152 -31.05 7.40 6.75
N GLY A 153 -31.97 7.30 5.80
CA GLY A 153 -31.84 7.94 4.48
C GLY A 153 -31.73 9.47 4.52
N ASN A 154 -32.13 10.13 5.61
CA ASN A 154 -31.94 11.57 5.83
C ASN A 154 -30.65 11.92 6.62
N GLY A 155 -29.81 10.93 6.93
CA GLY A 155 -28.57 11.07 7.69
C GLY A 155 -28.72 10.97 9.21
N ASP A 156 -29.94 10.90 9.76
CA ASP A 156 -30.17 10.63 11.18
C ASP A 156 -29.70 9.24 11.58
N VAL A 157 -29.52 9.03 12.87
CA VAL A 157 -29.07 7.75 13.42
C VAL A 157 -30.26 7.04 14.05
N ILE A 158 -30.46 5.78 13.66
CA ILE A 158 -31.41 4.89 14.33
C ILE A 158 -30.66 4.05 15.35
N LEU A 159 -31.09 4.16 16.60
CA LEU A 159 -30.61 3.39 17.73
C LEU A 159 -31.66 2.33 18.07
N LEU A 160 -31.25 1.07 18.02
CA LEU A 160 -32.04 -0.06 18.47
C LEU A 160 -31.42 -0.59 19.76
N ILE A 161 -32.26 -0.77 20.78
CA ILE A 161 -31.86 -1.27 22.10
C ILE A 161 -32.75 -2.45 22.44
N ASN A 162 -32.13 -3.57 22.77
CA ASN A 162 -32.79 -4.70 23.38
C ASN A 162 -32.38 -4.74 24.84
N GLY A 163 -33.33 -4.98 25.73
CA GLY A 163 -33.00 -5.06 27.15
C GLY A 163 -33.88 -6.03 27.91
N VAL A 164 -33.39 -6.41 29.09
CA VAL A 164 -34.01 -7.38 29.99
C VAL A 164 -34.57 -6.65 31.21
N HIS A 165 -35.70 -7.18 31.69
CA HIS A 165 -36.30 -6.90 32.98
C HIS A 165 -36.04 -8.12 33.90
N PRO A 166 -35.75 -7.97 35.20
CA PRO A 166 -35.46 -9.11 36.07
C PRO A 166 -36.62 -10.11 36.08
N GLY A 167 -36.34 -11.38 35.74
CA GLY A 167 -37.31 -12.48 35.74
C GLY A 167 -37.27 -13.50 34.59
N GLY A 168 -36.44 -13.37 33.56
CA GLY A 168 -36.42 -14.33 32.44
C GLY A 168 -35.22 -14.22 31.49
N LEU A 169 -34.91 -15.32 30.81
CA LEU A 169 -33.62 -15.62 30.17
C LEU A 169 -33.37 -14.97 28.77
N MET A 170 -34.25 -14.07 28.29
CA MET A 170 -34.15 -13.38 26.98
C MET A 170 -34.67 -11.93 27.02
N ALA A 171 -34.44 -11.11 25.97
CA ALA A 171 -34.74 -9.67 25.99
C ALA A 171 -36.25 -9.39 26.06
N ASN A 172 -36.65 -8.63 27.08
CA ASN A 172 -38.04 -8.36 27.41
C ASN A 172 -38.61 -7.12 26.68
N PHE A 173 -37.77 -6.27 26.09
CA PHE A 173 -38.24 -5.13 25.30
C PHE A 173 -37.33 -4.80 24.11
N HIS A 174 -37.94 -4.23 23.07
CA HIS A 174 -37.27 -3.56 21.96
C HIS A 174 -37.55 -2.07 22.02
N MET A 175 -36.51 -1.25 22.11
CA MET A 175 -36.62 0.19 21.97
C MET A 175 -35.98 0.64 20.67
N VAL A 176 -36.70 1.51 19.96
CA VAL A 176 -36.27 2.17 18.73
C VAL A 176 -36.23 3.65 18.98
N ALA A 177 -35.10 4.28 18.70
CA ALA A 177 -34.93 5.70 18.84
C ALA A 177 -34.37 6.31 17.56
N ARG A 178 -34.91 7.46 17.17
CA ARG A 178 -34.35 8.31 16.14
C ARG A 178 -33.56 9.43 16.80
N ILE A 179 -32.29 9.52 16.45
CA ILE A 179 -31.34 10.50 16.96
C ILE A 179 -30.98 11.46 15.83
N SER A 180 -31.09 12.76 16.11
CA SER A 180 -30.71 13.82 15.20
C SER A 180 -29.22 13.71 14.85
N SER A 181 -28.89 13.61 13.58
CA SER A 181 -27.50 13.60 13.13
C SER A 181 -26.79 14.92 13.45
N THR A 182 -27.54 16.02 13.53
CA THR A 182 -27.00 17.37 13.62
C THR A 182 -26.35 17.62 14.98
N ASP A 183 -27.05 17.27 16.05
CA ASP A 183 -26.67 17.60 17.42
C ASP A 183 -26.78 16.42 18.39
N GLY A 184 -27.24 15.26 17.91
CA GLY A 184 -27.44 14.08 18.72
C GLY A 184 -28.65 14.16 19.66
N SER A 185 -29.55 15.13 19.50
CA SER A 185 -30.78 15.15 20.31
C SER A 185 -31.71 14.00 19.97
N LEU A 186 -32.47 13.52 20.95
CA LEU A 186 -33.50 12.52 20.72
C LEU A 186 -34.68 13.15 19.97
N VAL A 187 -35.00 12.62 18.78
CA VAL A 187 -36.13 13.10 17.97
C VAL A 187 -37.43 12.43 18.43
N TRP A 188 -37.41 11.11 18.53
CA TRP A 188 -38.47 10.30 19.12
C TRP A 188 -37.90 8.95 19.55
N HIS A 189 -38.58 8.28 20.47
CA HIS A 189 -38.33 6.89 20.79
C HIS A 189 -39.64 6.14 20.99
N LYS A 190 -39.61 4.82 20.76
CA LYS A 190 -40.72 3.90 20.98
C LYS A 190 -40.20 2.62 21.61
N THR A 191 -40.95 2.09 22.56
CA THR A 191 -40.61 0.83 23.20
C THR A 191 -41.75 -0.15 23.04
N PHE A 192 -41.40 -1.32 22.52
CA PHE A 192 -42.29 -2.43 22.25
C PHE A 192 -41.96 -3.55 23.24
N ILE A 193 -42.97 -4.06 23.91
CA ILE A 193 -42.87 -5.17 24.86
C ILE A 193 -43.83 -6.27 24.42
N PRO A 194 -43.41 -7.55 24.39
CA PRO A 194 -44.33 -8.64 24.14
C PRO A 194 -45.40 -8.78 25.24
N VAL A 195 -46.66 -8.98 24.85
CA VAL A 195 -47.84 -9.13 25.75
C VAL A 195 -47.98 -10.57 26.24
N HIS A 196 -47.31 -11.54 25.59
CA HIS A 196 -47.27 -12.96 25.96
C HIS A 196 -45.89 -13.35 26.49
N GLN A 197 -45.66 -14.60 26.90
CA GLN A 197 -44.33 -15.13 27.28
C GLN A 197 -43.31 -15.17 26.11
N GLU A 198 -43.63 -14.50 24.99
CA GLU A 198 -42.71 -14.25 23.87
C GLU A 198 -41.56 -13.36 24.34
N SER A 199 -40.36 -13.63 23.84
CA SER A 199 -39.21 -12.76 24.05
C SER A 199 -38.72 -12.25 22.73
N PHE A 200 -38.44 -10.95 22.67
CA PHE A 200 -37.72 -10.47 21.52
C PHE A 200 -36.29 -11.01 21.57
N GLY A 201 -35.82 -11.50 20.43
CA GLY A 201 -34.42 -11.90 20.26
C GLY A 201 -33.59 -10.69 19.86
N TYR A 202 -32.91 -10.78 18.72
CA TYR A 202 -31.99 -9.75 18.26
C TYR A 202 -32.49 -9.04 17.00
N ALA A 203 -32.32 -7.71 16.95
CA ALA A 203 -32.51 -6.98 15.70
C ALA A 203 -31.38 -7.34 14.71
N SER A 204 -31.73 -7.59 13.46
CA SER A 204 -30.79 -7.92 12.39
C SER A 204 -30.52 -6.74 11.45
N GLY A 205 -31.49 -5.83 11.28
CA GLY A 205 -31.42 -4.74 10.31
C GLY A 205 -32.39 -3.60 10.60
N ALA A 206 -32.05 -2.38 10.16
CA ALA A 206 -32.96 -1.24 10.11
C ALA A 206 -32.80 -0.48 8.78
N PHE A 207 -33.92 -0.16 8.12
CA PHE A 207 -33.93 0.40 6.77
C PHE A 207 -35.01 1.47 6.64
N GLN A 208 -34.63 2.69 6.27
CA GLN A 208 -35.61 3.73 5.96
C GLN A 208 -36.04 3.64 4.49
N THR A 209 -37.35 3.57 4.26
CA THR A 209 -37.97 3.62 2.93
C THR A 209 -39.07 4.68 2.94
N GLY A 210 -38.81 5.85 2.35
CA GLY A 210 -39.75 6.97 2.35
C GLY A 210 -40.11 7.41 3.78
N ASN A 211 -41.40 7.41 4.11
CA ASN A 211 -41.92 7.74 5.43
C ASN A 211 -42.07 6.52 6.37
N SER A 212 -41.38 5.42 6.08
CA SER A 212 -41.38 4.21 6.92
C SER A 212 -39.96 3.81 7.31
N LEU A 213 -39.84 3.28 8.52
CA LEU A 213 -38.65 2.58 9.02
C LEU A 213 -38.99 1.10 9.14
N VAL A 214 -38.26 0.23 8.45
CA VAL A 214 -38.41 -1.22 8.57
C VAL A 214 -37.30 -1.75 9.46
N ILE A 215 -37.67 -2.48 10.51
CA ILE A 215 -36.73 -3.19 11.39
C ILE A 215 -36.99 -4.68 11.23
N THR A 216 -35.93 -5.43 11.05
CA THR A 216 -35.97 -6.88 10.94
C THR A 216 -35.22 -7.50 12.10
N GLY A 217 -35.59 -8.71 12.48
CA GLY A 217 -34.88 -9.42 13.53
C GLY A 217 -35.45 -10.81 13.79
N TYR A 218 -35.02 -11.37 14.90
CA TYR A 218 -35.40 -12.69 15.37
C TYR A 218 -36.07 -12.59 16.72
N MET A 219 -37.01 -13.50 16.99
CA MET A 219 -37.71 -13.58 18.25
C MET A 219 -38.03 -15.02 18.60
N ASP A 220 -38.15 -15.28 19.90
CA ASP A 220 -38.47 -16.58 20.44
C ASP A 220 -39.96 -16.61 20.76
N MET A 221 -40.67 -17.55 20.13
CA MET A 221 -42.11 -17.72 20.30
C MET A 221 -42.43 -18.96 21.13
N PRO A 222 -43.44 -18.87 22.02
CA PRO A 222 -43.92 -20.02 22.75
C PRO A 222 -44.49 -21.10 21.80
N PRO A 223 -44.53 -22.37 22.24
CA PRO A 223 -45.00 -23.48 21.43
C PRO A 223 -46.48 -23.36 21.08
N ILE A 224 -46.89 -23.83 19.91
CA ILE A 224 -48.32 -24.08 19.63
C ILE A 224 -48.77 -25.41 20.27
N THR A 225 -47.89 -26.43 20.34
CA THR A 225 -48.22 -27.73 20.96
C THR A 225 -47.07 -28.43 21.70
N THR A 226 -45.79 -28.19 21.38
CA THR A 226 -44.60 -28.69 22.13
C THR A 226 -43.32 -27.97 21.66
N GLY A 227 -42.62 -27.23 22.53
CA GLY A 227 -41.31 -26.57 22.27
C GLY A 227 -41.33 -25.18 21.60
N ASP A 228 -40.44 -24.27 22.05
CA ASP A 228 -40.33 -22.89 21.56
C ASP A 228 -39.85 -22.86 20.11
N VAL A 229 -40.48 -22.02 19.28
CA VAL A 229 -40.18 -21.90 17.86
C VAL A 229 -39.43 -20.60 17.60
N PRO A 230 -38.21 -20.63 17.05
CA PRO A 230 -37.60 -19.40 16.56
C PRO A 230 -38.44 -18.83 15.43
N ALA A 231 -38.55 -17.51 15.40
CA ALA A 231 -39.27 -16.80 14.36
C ALA A 231 -38.49 -15.59 13.87
N VAL A 232 -38.63 -15.30 12.58
CA VAL A 232 -38.18 -14.04 11.99
C VAL A 232 -39.31 -13.05 12.10
N TYR A 233 -39.02 -11.83 12.52
CA TYR A 233 -39.98 -10.74 12.46
C TYR A 233 -39.49 -9.60 11.56
N ALA A 234 -40.47 -8.87 11.02
CA ALA A 234 -40.26 -7.60 10.35
C ALA A 234 -41.34 -6.62 10.82
N MET A 235 -40.92 -5.49 11.38
CA MET A 235 -41.79 -4.40 11.79
C MET A 235 -41.60 -3.18 10.90
N ARG A 236 -42.69 -2.56 10.49
CA ARG A 236 -42.70 -1.26 9.83
C ARG A 236 -43.21 -0.22 10.81
N LEU A 237 -42.40 0.79 11.04
CA LEU A 237 -42.72 1.95 11.86
C LEU A 237 -42.91 3.18 10.97
N ASN A 238 -43.71 4.13 11.41
CA ASN A 238 -43.80 5.45 10.81
C ASN A 238 -42.51 6.22 11.12
N TRP A 239 -41.89 6.80 10.10
CA TRP A 239 -40.64 7.54 10.25
C TRP A 239 -40.77 8.81 11.10
N ALA A 240 -41.94 9.44 11.09
CA ALA A 240 -42.17 10.72 11.73
C ALA A 240 -42.23 10.62 13.27
N ASP A 241 -42.86 9.56 13.79
CA ASP A 241 -43.17 9.42 15.22
C ASP A 241 -42.86 8.03 15.80
N GLY A 242 -42.35 7.11 14.98
CA GLY A 242 -42.03 5.74 15.36
C GLY A 242 -43.23 4.82 15.53
N SER A 243 -44.46 5.26 15.29
CA SER A 243 -45.67 4.44 15.49
C SER A 243 -45.64 3.16 14.65
N LEU A 244 -45.99 2.02 15.27
CA LEU A 244 -46.03 0.73 14.58
C LEU A 244 -47.15 0.71 13.53
N GLN A 245 -46.79 0.48 12.27
CA GLN A 245 -47.71 0.40 11.13
C GLN A 245 -48.02 -1.04 10.75
N LEU A 246 -47.03 -1.93 10.83
CA LEU A 246 -47.14 -3.33 10.42
C LEU A 246 -46.15 -4.18 11.20
N LEU A 247 -46.55 -5.37 11.61
CA LEU A 247 -45.66 -6.40 12.13
C LEU A 247 -45.98 -7.70 11.39
N LYS A 248 -44.96 -8.38 10.86
CA LYS A 248 -45.07 -9.73 10.31
C LYS A 248 -44.07 -10.64 11.00
N ARG A 249 -44.47 -11.90 11.19
CA ARG A 249 -43.68 -12.94 11.84
C ARG A 249 -43.73 -14.21 11.00
N TYR A 250 -42.62 -14.92 10.93
CA TYR A 250 -42.42 -16.08 10.09
C TYR A 250 -41.80 -17.20 10.90
N ARG A 251 -42.41 -18.38 10.89
CA ARG A 251 -41.92 -19.54 11.62
C ARG A 251 -41.15 -20.47 10.69
N TYR A 252 -40.12 -21.08 11.25
CA TYR A 252 -39.41 -22.16 10.60
C TYR A 252 -40.22 -23.46 10.74
N HIS A 253 -40.48 -24.12 9.62
CA HIS A 253 -41.08 -25.46 9.60
C HIS A 253 -40.06 -26.45 9.04
N ASN A 254 -39.35 -27.13 9.94
CA ASN A 254 -38.44 -28.20 9.55
C ASN A 254 -39.13 -29.55 9.76
N ASN A 255 -39.41 -30.26 8.67
CA ASN A 255 -40.13 -31.54 8.69
C ASN A 255 -39.30 -32.68 9.32
N ASP A 256 -37.97 -32.57 9.35
CA ASP A 256 -37.08 -33.69 9.64
C ASP A 256 -36.68 -33.80 11.12
N PHE A 257 -36.91 -32.78 11.96
CA PHE A 257 -36.17 -32.65 13.23
C PHE A 257 -36.95 -32.71 14.55
N GLY A 258 -38.28 -32.91 14.56
CA GLY A 258 -39.04 -33.48 15.69
C GLY A 258 -39.04 -32.80 17.09
N ALA A 259 -38.10 -31.94 17.47
CA ALA A 259 -38.06 -31.18 18.72
C ALA A 259 -37.06 -30.01 18.68
N TRP A 260 -37.35 -29.00 19.49
CA TRP A 260 -36.94 -27.60 19.37
C TRP A 260 -35.74 -27.24 20.23
N GLY A 261 -34.76 -26.55 19.64
CA GLY A 261 -33.64 -25.96 20.37
C GLY A 261 -32.67 -25.28 19.43
N ASN A 262 -33.15 -24.47 18.47
CA ASN A 262 -32.27 -23.78 17.55
C ASN A 262 -31.87 -22.44 18.17
N SER A 263 -30.61 -22.33 18.59
CA SER A 263 -29.99 -21.04 18.90
C SER A 263 -29.40 -20.51 17.61
N PHE A 264 -29.61 -19.24 17.32
CA PHE A 264 -29.03 -18.62 16.13
C PHE A 264 -28.08 -17.54 16.58
N ASP A 265 -26.95 -17.45 15.90
CA ASP A 265 -25.88 -16.51 16.21
C ASP A 265 -25.59 -15.64 14.98
N GLN A 266 -25.16 -14.40 15.24
CA GLN A 266 -24.62 -13.47 14.23
C GLN A 266 -25.57 -12.97 13.13
N TYR A 267 -26.82 -12.68 13.50
CA TYR A 267 -27.81 -12.16 12.56
C TYR A 267 -27.46 -10.82 11.92
N LYS A 268 -27.79 -10.70 10.64
CA LYS A 268 -27.66 -9.47 9.86
C LYS A 268 -28.84 -9.32 8.92
N GLY A 269 -29.18 -8.07 8.64
CA GLY A 269 -30.16 -7.69 7.65
C GLY A 269 -29.49 -6.83 6.60
N ARG A 270 -29.94 -6.98 5.35
CA ARG A 270 -29.56 -6.07 4.26
C ARG A 270 -30.75 -5.73 3.38
N ARG A 271 -30.63 -4.61 2.67
CA ARG A 271 -31.55 -4.24 1.60
C ARG A 271 -31.11 -4.91 0.30
N MET A 272 -32.04 -5.50 -0.43
CA MET A 272 -31.75 -6.14 -1.71
C MET A 272 -31.74 -5.14 -2.88
N ALA A 273 -30.89 -5.37 -3.88
CA ALA A 273 -30.77 -4.48 -5.05
C ALA A 273 -32.07 -4.36 -5.87
N GLY A 274 -32.92 -5.39 -5.85
CA GLY A 274 -34.25 -5.40 -6.49
C GLY A 274 -35.40 -4.86 -5.63
N GLY A 275 -35.11 -4.30 -4.45
CA GLY A 275 -36.10 -3.94 -3.45
C GLY A 275 -36.40 -5.07 -2.47
N GLY A 276 -36.95 -4.72 -1.30
CA GLY A 276 -37.16 -5.66 -0.21
C GLY A 276 -35.93 -5.88 0.68
N TYR A 277 -36.02 -6.88 1.54
CA TYR A 277 -35.14 -7.09 2.69
C TYR A 277 -34.67 -8.55 2.72
N GLU A 278 -33.42 -8.76 3.10
CA GLU A 278 -32.90 -10.11 3.36
C GLU A 278 -32.34 -10.17 4.77
N ILE A 279 -32.76 -11.18 5.51
CA ILE A 279 -32.36 -11.44 6.88
C ILE A 279 -31.62 -12.76 6.88
N TYR A 280 -30.40 -12.79 7.42
CA TYR A 280 -29.54 -13.94 7.31
C TYR A 280 -28.67 -14.12 8.56
N GLY A 281 -28.24 -15.35 8.82
CA GLY A 281 -27.47 -15.70 10.01
C GLY A 281 -27.19 -17.20 10.10
N GLU A 282 -26.49 -17.60 11.16
CA GLU A 282 -26.26 -19.00 11.48
C GLU A 282 -27.39 -19.57 12.32
N GLU A 283 -27.74 -20.81 12.06
CA GLU A 283 -28.65 -21.64 12.85
C GLU A 283 -27.87 -22.83 13.42
N TYR A 284 -28.01 -23.05 14.73
CA TYR A 284 -27.38 -24.16 15.44
C TYR A 284 -28.39 -24.93 16.30
N GLN A 285 -28.40 -26.25 16.18
CA GLN A 285 -29.23 -27.14 17.00
C GLN A 285 -28.54 -27.48 18.33
N GLN A 286 -29.20 -27.18 19.46
CA GLN A 286 -28.73 -27.62 20.78
C GLN A 286 -28.61 -29.15 20.82
N GLY A 287 -27.40 -29.64 21.12
CA GLY A 287 -27.11 -31.06 21.29
C GLY A 287 -26.56 -31.76 20.04
N HIS A 288 -26.56 -31.09 18.87
CA HIS A 288 -26.02 -31.62 17.62
C HIS A 288 -24.94 -30.68 17.09
N THR A 289 -23.68 -30.88 17.52
CA THR A 289 -22.52 -30.09 17.07
C THR A 289 -22.21 -30.22 15.57
N GLU A 290 -22.81 -31.20 14.89
CA GLU A 290 -22.56 -31.58 13.50
C GLU A 290 -23.57 -30.96 12.52
N ASP A 291 -24.50 -30.09 12.94
CA ASP A 291 -25.59 -29.58 12.08
C ASP A 291 -25.76 -28.03 12.18
N ARG A 292 -24.67 -27.28 12.02
CA ARG A 292 -24.69 -25.82 11.76
C ARG A 292 -25.08 -25.50 10.31
N GLU A 293 -26.07 -24.63 10.13
CA GLU A 293 -26.49 -24.14 8.82
C GLU A 293 -26.42 -22.61 8.76
N TYR A 294 -26.19 -22.06 7.57
CA TYR A 294 -26.44 -20.64 7.31
C TYR A 294 -27.79 -20.50 6.63
N ILE A 295 -28.60 -19.53 7.03
CA ILE A 295 -29.92 -19.30 6.44
C ILE A 295 -30.06 -17.87 5.94
N ALA A 296 -30.86 -17.69 4.91
CA ALA A 296 -31.32 -16.38 4.45
C ALA A 296 -32.83 -16.41 4.17
N VAL A 297 -33.50 -15.35 4.60
CA VAL A 297 -34.94 -15.11 4.46
C VAL A 297 -35.15 -13.83 3.68
N GLN A 298 -35.88 -13.90 2.59
CA GLN A 298 -36.14 -12.76 1.70
C GLN A 298 -37.58 -12.30 1.83
N LEU A 299 -37.73 -11.00 2.03
CA LEU A 299 -39.01 -10.32 2.16
C LEU A 299 -39.13 -9.26 1.06
N ASN A 300 -40.31 -9.10 0.46
CA ASN A 300 -40.59 -7.98 -0.44
C ASN A 300 -40.79 -6.66 0.34
N GLU A 301 -41.06 -5.56 -0.39
CA GLU A 301 -41.32 -4.26 0.23
C GLU A 301 -42.55 -4.27 1.15
N ASN A 302 -43.54 -5.13 0.91
CA ASN A 302 -44.71 -5.34 1.79
C ASN A 302 -44.43 -6.28 2.96
N LEU A 303 -43.14 -6.57 3.21
CA LEU A 303 -42.64 -7.49 4.21
C LEU A 303 -43.11 -8.92 4.01
N GLU A 304 -43.63 -9.32 2.84
CA GLU A 304 -44.08 -10.69 2.55
C GLU A 304 -42.92 -11.58 2.16
N LEU A 305 -42.94 -12.84 2.63
CA LEU A 305 -41.96 -13.85 2.27
C LEU A 305 -41.95 -14.09 0.75
N THR A 306 -40.80 -13.86 0.12
CA THR A 306 -40.57 -14.15 -1.30
C THR A 306 -39.66 -15.34 -1.54
N GLY A 307 -38.88 -15.73 -0.53
CA GLY A 307 -37.98 -16.87 -0.63
C GLY A 307 -37.21 -17.12 0.66
N SER A 308 -36.68 -18.32 0.77
CA SER A 308 -35.76 -18.73 1.82
C SER A 308 -34.73 -19.71 1.26
N GLN A 309 -33.53 -19.71 1.84
CA GLN A 309 -32.45 -20.60 1.42
C GLN A 309 -31.54 -20.92 2.61
N SER A 310 -31.08 -22.17 2.75
CA SER A 310 -29.96 -22.51 3.65
C SER A 310 -28.77 -23.07 2.89
N TRP A 311 -27.63 -23.07 3.57
CA TRP A 311 -26.38 -23.63 3.12
C TRP A 311 -25.74 -24.39 4.28
N GLY A 312 -25.37 -25.66 4.03
CA GLY A 312 -24.57 -26.42 4.99
C GLY A 312 -23.19 -25.80 5.16
N ILE A 313 -22.72 -25.73 6.40
CA ILE A 313 -21.38 -25.25 6.75
C ILE A 313 -20.54 -26.47 7.14
N ASP A 314 -19.31 -26.57 6.63
CA ASP A 314 -18.43 -27.70 6.93
C ASP A 314 -18.03 -27.79 8.42
N TYR A 315 -18.37 -28.95 9.02
CA TYR A 315 -18.26 -29.29 10.44
C TYR A 315 -16.88 -29.64 10.96
N THR A 316 -15.83 -29.60 10.13
CA THR A 316 -14.46 -29.87 10.60
C THR A 316 -13.92 -28.85 11.62
N PHE A 317 -14.71 -27.84 11.99
CA PHE A 317 -14.30 -26.67 12.77
C PHE A 317 -15.37 -26.26 13.80
N ALA A 318 -14.92 -25.77 14.97
CA ALA A 318 -15.73 -25.73 16.19
C ALA A 318 -16.80 -24.61 16.23
N ASP A 319 -16.50 -23.41 15.71
CA ASP A 319 -17.37 -22.22 15.82
C ASP A 319 -17.20 -21.24 14.64
N ASN A 320 -18.29 -20.61 14.17
CA ASN A 320 -18.22 -19.42 13.31
C ASN A 320 -18.02 -18.17 14.17
N GLU A 321 -17.11 -17.28 13.77
CA GLU A 321 -16.73 -16.09 14.55
C GLU A 321 -17.26 -14.77 13.98
N ALA A 322 -17.41 -14.71 12.66
CA ALA A 322 -18.00 -13.57 11.98
C ALA A 322 -18.51 -13.98 10.59
N SER A 323 -19.65 -13.42 10.19
CA SER A 323 -20.19 -13.57 8.85
C SER A 323 -20.70 -12.25 8.27
N ILE A 324 -20.58 -12.09 6.95
CA ILE A 324 -21.10 -10.94 6.22
C ILE A 324 -21.45 -11.34 4.77
N ALA A 325 -22.52 -10.78 4.23
CA ALA A 325 -22.90 -10.96 2.82
C ALA A 325 -22.37 -9.81 1.96
N ASP A 326 -21.73 -10.12 0.82
CA ASP A 326 -21.32 -9.13 -0.17
C ASP A 326 -22.53 -8.60 -0.96
N ALA A 327 -22.34 -7.64 -1.87
CA ALA A 327 -23.45 -7.10 -2.68
C ALA A 327 -24.11 -8.14 -3.59
N ALA A 328 -23.37 -9.16 -4.04
CA ALA A 328 -23.89 -10.28 -4.84
C ALA A 328 -24.64 -11.32 -3.97
N GLY A 329 -24.55 -11.20 -2.65
CA GLY A 329 -25.14 -12.12 -1.69
C GLY A 329 -24.36 -13.41 -1.50
N ASN A 330 -23.05 -13.40 -1.79
CA ASN A 330 -22.13 -14.42 -1.29
C ASN A 330 -21.81 -14.14 0.18
N PHE A 331 -21.68 -15.18 0.98
CA PHE A 331 -21.37 -15.07 2.40
C PHE A 331 -19.89 -15.32 2.63
N VAL A 332 -19.23 -14.41 3.34
CA VAL A 332 -17.88 -14.60 3.84
C VAL A 332 -17.98 -14.92 5.31
N VAL A 333 -17.43 -16.05 5.72
CA VAL A 333 -17.45 -16.55 7.10
C VAL A 333 -16.01 -16.75 7.57
N LEU A 334 -15.72 -16.27 8.77
CA LEU A 334 -14.50 -16.59 9.50
C LEU A 334 -14.81 -17.69 10.51
N ASN A 335 -14.10 -18.82 10.38
CA ASN A 335 -14.32 -20.01 11.18
C ASN A 335 -13.11 -20.27 12.07
N ARG A 336 -13.38 -20.65 13.32
CA ARG A 336 -12.38 -21.10 14.27
C ARG A 336 -12.03 -22.55 14.06
N GLY A 337 -10.75 -22.86 13.93
CA GLY A 337 -10.29 -24.22 13.84
C GLY A 337 -10.66 -25.07 15.07
N GLY A 338 -11.17 -26.30 14.86
CA GLY A 338 -11.60 -27.22 15.90
C GLY A 338 -10.45 -27.72 16.77
N SER A 339 -10.75 -28.58 17.74
CA SER A 339 -9.82 -29.03 18.80
C SER A 339 -8.47 -29.60 18.31
N GLY A 340 -8.36 -30.04 17.04
CA GLY A 340 -7.13 -30.54 16.43
C GLY A 340 -6.37 -29.56 15.51
N SER A 341 -6.93 -28.38 15.20
CA SER A 341 -6.35 -27.40 14.27
C SER A 341 -6.55 -26.01 14.85
N SER A 342 -5.53 -25.43 15.50
CA SER A 342 -5.58 -24.08 16.10
C SER A 342 -5.60 -22.94 15.05
N ALA A 343 -6.15 -23.17 13.86
CA ALA A 343 -6.06 -22.25 12.73
C ALA A 343 -7.41 -21.62 12.38
N THR A 344 -7.43 -20.30 12.23
CA THR A 344 -8.58 -19.55 11.70
C THR A 344 -8.67 -19.72 10.18
N HIS A 345 -9.87 -19.91 9.65
CA HIS A 345 -10.13 -20.07 8.23
C HIS A 345 -11.08 -18.97 7.72
N LEU A 346 -10.83 -18.51 6.51
CA LEU A 346 -11.75 -17.67 5.75
C LEU A 346 -12.44 -18.54 4.70
N SER A 347 -13.75 -18.60 4.77
CA SER A 347 -14.60 -19.37 3.86
C SER A 347 -15.54 -18.41 3.12
N VAL A 348 -15.62 -18.54 1.79
CA VAL A 348 -16.58 -17.80 0.96
C VAL A 348 -17.59 -18.79 0.41
N TYR A 349 -18.85 -18.66 0.81
CA TYR A 349 -19.97 -19.46 0.34
C TYR A 349 -20.74 -18.66 -0.70
N ASN A 350 -20.87 -19.21 -1.90
CA ASN A 350 -21.72 -18.59 -2.89
C ASN A 350 -23.17 -19.06 -2.73
N ARG A 351 -24.08 -18.41 -3.47
CA ARG A 351 -25.51 -18.77 -3.42
C ARG A 351 -25.85 -20.14 -3.98
N ASN A 352 -24.96 -20.78 -4.74
CA ASN A 352 -25.22 -22.10 -5.33
C ASN A 352 -24.63 -23.25 -4.51
N GLY A 353 -24.24 -23.01 -3.24
CA GLY A 353 -23.71 -24.03 -2.33
C GLY A 353 -22.24 -24.37 -2.53
N LYS A 354 -21.58 -23.83 -3.57
CA LYS A 354 -20.12 -23.97 -3.71
C LYS A 354 -19.43 -22.97 -2.79
N HIS A 355 -18.39 -23.44 -2.12
CA HIS A 355 -17.57 -22.57 -1.31
C HIS A 355 -16.10 -22.67 -1.71
N ARG A 356 -15.36 -21.61 -1.39
CA ARG A 356 -13.90 -21.55 -1.44
C ARG A 356 -13.40 -21.33 -0.03
N ARG A 357 -12.46 -22.16 0.42
CA ARG A 357 -11.84 -22.05 1.75
C ARG A 357 -10.37 -21.71 1.64
N ARG A 358 -9.90 -20.84 2.53
CA ARG A 358 -8.48 -20.56 2.73
C ARG A 358 -8.13 -20.47 4.21
N ARG A 359 -7.08 -21.18 4.62
CA ARG A 359 -6.51 -21.07 5.98
C ARG A 359 -5.80 -19.72 6.12
N LEU A 360 -6.11 -18.95 7.15
CA LEU A 360 -5.39 -17.73 7.48
C LEU A 360 -4.14 -18.09 8.29
N ASN A 361 -2.98 -17.55 7.92
CA ASN A 361 -1.74 -17.77 8.66
C ASN A 361 -1.63 -16.80 9.86
N THR A 362 -2.49 -17.00 10.85
CA THR A 362 -2.53 -16.20 12.08
C THR A 362 -1.75 -16.90 13.19
N THR A 363 -1.06 -16.13 14.01
CA THR A 363 -0.16 -16.61 15.08
C THR A 363 -0.88 -17.07 16.34
N GLN A 364 -2.19 -17.26 16.26
CA GLN A 364 -3.06 -17.27 17.43
C GLN A 364 -3.15 -18.65 18.08
N ASN A 365 -3.27 -18.64 19.40
CA ASN A 365 -3.62 -19.79 20.20
C ASN A 365 -5.11 -19.68 20.62
N ASN A 366 -5.81 -20.80 20.55
CA ASN A 366 -7.25 -20.96 20.83
C ASN A 366 -7.70 -20.53 22.25
N ALA A 367 -6.78 -20.17 23.15
CA ALA A 367 -7.07 -19.84 24.55
C ALA A 367 -7.36 -18.34 24.82
N ASP A 368 -7.05 -17.44 23.89
CA ASP A 368 -7.10 -15.97 24.11
C ASP A 368 -8.48 -15.31 23.85
N TRP A 369 -9.50 -16.13 23.58
CA TRP A 369 -10.81 -15.71 23.06
C TRP A 369 -11.94 -15.71 24.11
N SER A 370 -11.61 -15.89 25.40
CA SER A 370 -12.59 -15.96 26.50
C SER A 370 -13.08 -14.60 27.04
N ASP A 371 -12.50 -13.49 26.59
CA ASP A 371 -13.02 -12.14 26.85
C ASP A 371 -14.12 -11.84 25.82
N GLU A 372 -15.35 -11.54 26.26
CA GLU A 372 -16.63 -11.45 25.52
C GLU A 372 -16.67 -10.64 24.20
N GLN A 373 -15.58 -10.00 23.77
CA GLN A 373 -15.48 -9.27 22.50
C GLN A 373 -14.15 -9.45 21.77
N ASN A 374 -13.25 -10.32 22.24
CA ASN A 374 -12.09 -10.72 21.47
C ASN A 374 -12.60 -11.53 20.27
N GLY A 375 -12.46 -10.97 19.08
CA GLY A 375 -13.07 -11.54 17.89
C GLY A 375 -12.44 -11.04 16.60
N ALA A 376 -12.63 -11.82 15.54
CA ALA A 376 -12.43 -11.36 14.18
C ALA A 376 -13.68 -10.61 13.67
N ARG A 377 -13.50 -9.67 12.75
CA ARG A 377 -14.58 -8.99 12.01
C ARG A 377 -14.23 -8.93 10.54
N VAL A 378 -15.23 -9.00 9.68
CA VAL A 378 -15.07 -8.87 8.22
C VAL A 378 -15.86 -7.66 7.73
N ALA A 379 -15.28 -6.90 6.80
CA ALA A 379 -16.01 -5.86 6.06
C ALA A 379 -15.59 -5.85 4.59
N PHE A 380 -16.55 -5.57 3.71
CA PHE A 380 -16.30 -5.33 2.29
C PHE A 380 -16.08 -3.85 2.02
N LYS A 381 -15.03 -3.54 1.29
CA LYS A 381 -14.77 -2.19 0.78
C LYS A 381 -15.56 -1.96 -0.52
N PRO A 382 -15.94 -0.72 -0.85
CA PRO A 382 -16.63 -0.38 -2.10
C PRO A 382 -15.87 -0.80 -3.37
N ASN A 383 -14.53 -0.87 -3.30
CA ASN A 383 -13.66 -1.33 -4.39
C ASN A 383 -13.64 -2.86 -4.57
N GLY A 384 -14.41 -3.61 -3.79
CA GLY A 384 -14.47 -5.08 -3.83
C GLY A 384 -13.46 -5.79 -2.92
N ASN A 385 -12.53 -5.08 -2.29
CA ASN A 385 -11.57 -5.70 -1.36
C ASN A 385 -12.24 -6.11 -0.06
N THR A 386 -11.78 -7.20 0.54
CA THR A 386 -12.26 -7.65 1.86
C THR A 386 -11.24 -7.25 2.91
N THR A 387 -11.71 -6.80 4.07
CA THR A 387 -10.84 -6.47 5.21
C THR A 387 -11.24 -7.27 6.43
N VAL A 388 -10.25 -7.76 7.16
CA VAL A 388 -10.41 -8.53 8.38
C VAL A 388 -9.75 -7.79 9.54
N LEU A 389 -10.51 -7.49 10.58
CA LEU A 389 -10.00 -6.93 11.83
C LEU A 389 -9.91 -8.05 12.87
N LEU A 390 -8.76 -8.22 13.51
CA LEU A 390 -8.47 -9.27 14.47
C LEU A 390 -8.07 -8.66 15.81
N ASN A 391 -8.53 -9.24 16.92
CA ASN A 391 -8.02 -8.95 18.26
C ASN A 391 -7.44 -10.22 18.86
N TYR A 392 -6.23 -10.15 19.40
CA TYR A 392 -5.58 -11.30 20.04
C TYR A 392 -4.54 -10.87 21.07
N TYR A 393 -4.06 -11.82 21.88
CA TYR A 393 -2.91 -11.59 22.73
C TYR A 393 -1.64 -12.14 22.08
N ASN A 394 -0.55 -11.40 22.20
CA ASN A 394 0.77 -11.86 21.81
C ASN A 394 1.73 -11.66 22.98
N ALA A 395 2.26 -12.76 23.53
CA ALA A 395 3.06 -12.77 24.76
C ALA A 395 2.37 -12.00 25.91
N GLY A 396 1.06 -12.19 26.09
CA GLY A 396 0.26 -11.55 27.15
C GLY A 396 -0.09 -10.08 26.91
N ARG A 397 0.17 -9.54 25.70
CA ARG A 397 -0.20 -8.16 25.33
C ARG A 397 -1.31 -8.14 24.29
N PRO A 398 -2.35 -7.30 24.45
CA PRO A 398 -3.43 -7.19 23.48
C PRO A 398 -2.94 -6.53 22.19
N VAL A 399 -3.37 -7.07 21.06
CA VAL A 399 -3.04 -6.64 19.71
C VAL A 399 -4.34 -6.52 18.92
N THR A 400 -4.54 -5.37 18.26
CA THR A 400 -5.55 -5.20 17.21
C THR A 400 -4.84 -5.20 15.86
N GLU A 401 -5.35 -5.92 14.87
CA GLU A 401 -4.72 -6.04 13.56
C GLU A 401 -5.75 -5.90 12.44
N LEU A 402 -5.44 -5.11 11.41
CA LEU A 402 -6.23 -5.05 10.17
C LEU A 402 -5.45 -5.71 9.04
N MET A 403 -6.11 -6.67 8.38
CA MET A 403 -5.62 -7.38 7.22
C MET A 403 -6.51 -7.06 6.02
N GLN A 404 -5.91 -6.74 4.88
CA GLN A 404 -6.61 -6.58 3.60
C GLN A 404 -6.42 -7.82 2.74
N LEU A 405 -7.51 -8.28 2.14
CA LEU A 405 -7.58 -9.42 1.23
C LEU A 405 -8.05 -8.90 -0.13
N VAL A 406 -7.33 -9.20 -1.21
CA VAL A 406 -7.79 -8.85 -2.57
C VAL A 406 -8.50 -10.04 -3.25
N PRO A 407 -9.51 -9.78 -4.11
CA PRO A 407 -10.36 -10.83 -4.71
C PRO A 407 -9.62 -11.91 -5.51
N GLU A 408 -8.43 -11.59 -6.03
CA GLU A 408 -7.63 -12.47 -6.87
C GLU A 408 -6.45 -13.12 -6.14
N ASP A 409 -6.29 -12.90 -4.83
CA ASP A 409 -5.02 -13.17 -4.14
C ASP A 409 -4.50 -14.59 -4.34
N THR A 410 -3.43 -14.74 -5.11
CA THR A 410 -2.59 -15.93 -5.20
C THR A 410 -1.51 -15.93 -4.10
N LEU A 411 -1.76 -15.31 -2.94
CA LEU A 411 -0.83 -15.25 -1.82
C LEU A 411 -0.75 -16.60 -1.09
N THR A 412 -0.02 -17.54 -1.70
CA THR A 412 0.42 -18.81 -1.10
C THR A 412 1.20 -18.62 0.21
N GLY A 413 1.67 -17.40 0.51
CA GLY A 413 2.34 -17.05 1.76
C GLY A 413 1.43 -16.59 2.91
N CYS A 414 0.24 -16.04 2.65
CA CYS A 414 -0.70 -15.52 3.68
C CYS A 414 -1.87 -16.47 3.89
N THR A 415 -2.20 -17.21 2.83
CA THR A 415 -3.34 -18.13 2.78
C THR A 415 -2.86 -19.51 2.38
N GLY A 416 -3.35 -20.54 3.07
CA GLY A 416 -3.08 -21.94 2.70
C GLY A 416 -3.77 -22.35 1.40
N THR A 417 -3.53 -23.59 0.96
CA THR A 417 -4.12 -24.15 -0.26
C THR A 417 -5.64 -24.10 -0.24
N GLU A 418 -6.24 -23.72 -1.37
CA GLU A 418 -7.68 -23.69 -1.56
C GLU A 418 -8.24 -25.13 -1.55
N VAL A 419 -9.24 -25.38 -0.70
CA VAL A 419 -9.93 -26.67 -0.65
C VAL A 419 -11.36 -26.45 -1.13
N SER A 420 -11.76 -27.14 -2.19
CA SER A 420 -13.15 -27.25 -2.60
C SER A 420 -13.79 -28.43 -1.87
N ALA A 421 -14.86 -28.19 -1.13
CA ALA A 421 -15.79 -29.24 -0.74
C ALA A 421 -17.17 -28.93 -1.36
N GLY A 422 -17.84 -29.98 -1.85
CA GLY A 422 -19.26 -29.88 -2.20
C GLY A 422 -20.09 -30.23 -0.97
N MET A 423 -20.92 -29.29 -0.51
CA MET A 423 -22.06 -29.60 0.35
C MET A 423 -23.29 -29.10 -0.37
N GLU A 424 -24.33 -29.94 -0.44
CA GLU A 424 -25.59 -29.55 -1.05
C GLU A 424 -26.38 -28.67 -0.09
N PRO A 425 -27.09 -27.63 -0.57
CA PRO A 425 -28.01 -26.86 0.25
C PRO A 425 -29.09 -27.78 0.83
N ILE A 426 -29.38 -27.65 2.12
CA ILE A 426 -30.56 -28.29 2.72
C ILE A 426 -31.77 -27.40 2.43
N SER A 427 -32.90 -27.99 2.09
CA SER A 427 -34.13 -27.23 1.87
C SER A 427 -34.94 -27.17 3.15
N PHE A 428 -35.12 -25.98 3.71
CA PHE A 428 -36.10 -25.75 4.78
C PHE A 428 -37.26 -24.89 4.26
N LYS A 429 -38.44 -25.05 4.85
CA LYS A 429 -39.63 -24.28 4.48
C LYS A 429 -39.94 -23.25 5.56
N LEU A 430 -39.93 -21.97 5.19
CA LEU A 430 -40.55 -20.93 5.99
C LEU A 430 -42.02 -20.82 5.61
N GLU A 431 -42.86 -20.73 6.63
CA GLU A 431 -44.28 -20.43 6.45
C GLU A 431 -44.65 -19.18 7.23
N ALA A 432 -45.54 -18.39 6.65
CA ALA A 432 -46.21 -17.34 7.40
C ALA A 432 -46.94 -17.99 8.58
N ASP A 433 -46.84 -17.39 9.76
CA ASP A 433 -47.55 -17.89 10.93
C ASP A 433 -49.07 -17.96 10.62
N PRO A 434 -49.69 -19.15 10.65
CA PRO A 434 -51.06 -19.37 10.22
C PRO A 434 -52.11 -18.80 11.21
N THR A 435 -51.69 -18.25 12.35
CA THR A 435 -52.59 -17.52 13.26
C THR A 435 -53.18 -16.31 12.51
N GLY A 436 -54.48 -16.40 12.15
CA GLY A 436 -55.16 -15.41 11.30
C GLY A 436 -55.14 -14.00 11.90
N TRP A 437 -54.59 -13.04 11.15
CA TRP A 437 -54.27 -11.70 11.65
C TRP A 437 -55.46 -10.73 11.56
N LYS A 438 -55.92 -10.22 12.71
CA LYS A 438 -56.79 -9.04 12.80
C LYS A 438 -56.07 -7.97 13.63
N THR A 439 -55.73 -6.84 12.99
CA THR A 439 -55.34 -5.52 13.55
C THR A 439 -54.69 -5.42 14.94
N ILE A 440 -53.48 -4.81 14.98
CA ILE A 440 -52.66 -4.19 16.05
C ILE A 440 -53.00 -4.42 17.55
N VAL A 441 -54.25 -4.40 17.98
CA VAL A 441 -54.61 -4.41 19.42
C VAL A 441 -54.56 -5.81 20.04
N ASP A 442 -54.67 -6.89 19.26
CA ASP A 442 -54.60 -8.28 19.76
C ASP A 442 -53.22 -8.95 19.53
N ASN A 443 -52.24 -8.23 18.97
CA ASN A 443 -51.03 -8.81 18.34
C ASN A 443 -49.81 -9.03 19.25
N GLY A 444 -49.99 -9.14 20.56
CA GLY A 444 -48.89 -9.58 21.41
C GLY A 444 -47.74 -8.57 21.57
N LEU A 445 -47.87 -7.30 21.14
CA LEU A 445 -46.92 -6.21 21.45
C LEU A 445 -47.65 -5.01 22.07
N GLU A 446 -47.22 -4.61 23.25
CA GLU A 446 -47.67 -3.40 23.93
C GLU A 446 -46.63 -2.30 23.73
N GLU A 447 -47.05 -1.13 23.25
CA GLU A 447 -46.21 0.07 23.35
C GLU A 447 -46.21 0.50 24.81
N ARG A 448 -45.06 0.44 25.47
CA ARG A 448 -44.91 0.88 26.87
C ARG A 448 -44.00 2.09 26.97
N ALA A 449 -44.27 2.94 27.96
CA ALA A 449 -43.50 4.14 28.21
C ALA A 449 -42.20 3.85 29.00
N VAL A 450 -41.30 3.02 28.46
CA VAL A 450 -39.88 3.11 28.86
C VAL A 450 -39.35 4.37 28.19
N THR A 451 -38.91 5.34 28.98
CA THR A 451 -38.45 6.63 28.43
C THR A 451 -36.95 6.59 28.20
N LEU A 452 -36.53 7.11 27.04
CA LEU A 452 -35.13 7.37 26.76
C LEU A 452 -34.92 8.86 26.96
N THR A 453 -33.95 9.20 27.80
CA THR A 453 -33.54 10.58 28.03
C THR A 453 -32.16 10.78 27.43
N ASP A 454 -31.92 11.94 26.80
CA ASP A 454 -30.60 12.32 26.32
C ASP A 454 -30.06 13.54 27.08
N VAL A 455 -28.75 13.53 27.32
CA VAL A 455 -28.01 14.65 27.89
C VAL A 455 -26.78 14.90 27.03
N ALA A 456 -26.61 16.14 26.57
CA ALA A 456 -25.39 16.55 25.89
C ALA A 456 -24.21 16.47 26.87
N LEU A 457 -23.14 15.79 26.48
CA LEU A 457 -21.90 15.75 27.24
C LEU A 457 -20.90 16.73 26.65
N PRO A 458 -19.96 17.25 27.46
CA PRO A 458 -18.83 18.01 26.93
C PRO A 458 -18.12 17.18 25.87
N VAL A 459 -17.84 17.83 24.75
CA VAL A 459 -17.06 17.24 23.67
C VAL A 459 -15.59 17.33 24.07
N THR A 460 -15.15 16.41 24.95
CA THR A 460 -13.74 16.31 25.34
C THR A 460 -12.99 15.49 24.29
N GLU A 461 -11.92 16.07 23.75
CA GLU A 461 -10.97 15.33 22.91
C GLU A 461 -9.69 15.14 23.72
N ASP A 462 -9.60 14.01 24.42
CA ASP A 462 -8.29 13.49 24.79
C ASP A 462 -7.69 12.83 23.56
N ALA A 463 -7.14 13.65 22.65
CA ALA A 463 -6.48 13.16 21.46
C ALA A 463 -5.45 12.08 21.84
N VAL A 464 -5.72 10.82 21.50
CA VAL A 464 -4.64 9.83 21.38
C VAL A 464 -4.04 10.03 20.02
N CYS A 465 -3.16 11.00 19.95
CA CYS A 465 -2.05 10.87 19.06
C CYS A 465 -0.79 11.19 19.85
N LYS A 466 -0.14 10.16 20.38
CA LYS A 466 1.17 9.92 19.80
C LYS A 466 0.90 9.18 18.52
N VAL A 467 0.80 9.95 17.45
CA VAL A 467 1.38 9.62 16.16
C VAL A 467 2.33 8.42 16.37
N VAL A 468 2.11 7.29 15.66
CA VAL A 468 3.26 6.78 14.93
C VAL A 468 3.59 7.95 14.05
N VAL A 469 4.43 8.85 14.58
CA VAL A 469 5.17 9.77 13.74
C VAL A 469 5.67 8.81 12.66
N PRO A 470 5.40 9.02 11.35
CA PRO A 470 6.45 8.65 10.42
C PRO A 470 7.65 9.32 11.06
N VAL A 471 8.51 8.52 11.72
CA VAL A 471 9.61 8.96 12.59
C VAL A 471 9.96 10.32 12.12
N MET A 472 9.72 11.40 12.92
CA MET A 472 9.82 12.78 12.43
C MET A 472 10.91 12.76 11.39
N ALA A 473 10.65 13.21 10.16
CA ALA A 473 11.63 13.14 9.08
C ALA A 473 12.94 13.93 9.37
N GLY A 474 13.23 14.24 10.64
CA GLY A 474 14.54 14.60 11.20
C GLY A 474 14.90 13.97 12.57
N ALA A 475 14.33 12.85 13.02
CA ALA A 475 14.78 12.13 14.22
C ALA A 475 15.79 11.01 13.90
N LEU A 476 15.71 10.44 12.72
CA LEU A 476 16.75 9.63 12.09
C LEU A 476 16.69 9.98 10.61
N SER A 477 17.71 10.65 10.09
CA SER A 477 17.82 10.93 8.66
C SER A 477 19.25 10.74 8.18
N LEU A 478 19.40 10.14 6.99
CA LEU A 478 20.63 10.00 6.21
C LEU A 478 20.82 11.13 5.19
N GLY A 479 19.86 12.05 5.09
CA GLY A 479 19.84 13.11 4.09
C GLY A 479 19.03 12.74 2.85
N SER A 480 19.14 13.55 1.80
CA SER A 480 18.55 13.27 0.49
C SER A 480 19.34 12.19 -0.23
N ASP A 481 18.69 11.52 -1.20
CA ASP A 481 19.35 10.66 -2.17
C ASP A 481 20.55 11.37 -2.81
N ALA A 482 21.59 10.59 -3.08
CA ALA A 482 22.88 11.10 -3.54
C ALA A 482 23.29 10.43 -4.84
N VAL A 483 24.00 11.19 -5.66
CA VAL A 483 24.66 10.68 -6.86
C VAL A 483 26.16 10.78 -6.63
N VAL A 484 26.87 9.68 -6.86
CA VAL A 484 28.33 9.61 -6.75
C VAL A 484 28.92 8.98 -8.00
N CYS A 485 30.19 9.25 -8.28
CA CYS A 485 30.89 8.56 -9.34
C CYS A 485 31.49 7.26 -8.80
N ASN A 486 31.65 6.25 -9.67
CA ASN A 486 32.32 4.99 -9.33
C ASN A 486 33.68 5.26 -8.65
N ASN A 487 33.92 4.60 -7.51
CA ASN A 487 35.09 4.72 -6.62
C ASN A 487 35.17 5.99 -5.77
N ASP A 488 34.25 6.95 -5.93
CA ASP A 488 34.13 8.03 -4.96
C ASP A 488 33.55 7.50 -3.64
N THR A 489 33.86 8.22 -2.56
CA THR A 489 33.38 7.85 -1.24
C THR A 489 32.41 8.89 -0.71
N LEU A 490 31.28 8.42 -0.17
CA LEU A 490 30.29 9.26 0.50
C LEU A 490 30.26 8.91 1.99
N VAL A 491 30.16 9.93 2.83
CA VAL A 491 29.95 9.75 4.27
C VAL A 491 28.48 9.91 4.56
N LEU A 492 27.87 8.86 5.11
CA LEU A 492 26.49 8.87 5.58
C LEU A 492 26.50 9.03 7.09
N THR A 493 25.90 10.11 7.57
CA THR A 493 25.78 10.41 9.00
C THR A 493 24.32 10.39 9.38
N ALA A 494 23.94 9.41 10.19
CA ALA A 494 22.62 9.30 10.76
C ALA A 494 22.41 10.41 11.80
N THR A 495 21.43 11.28 11.55
CA THR A 495 21.10 12.42 12.42
C THR A 495 20.15 12.02 13.56
N GLY A 496 20.03 12.91 14.57
CA GLY A 496 18.99 12.83 15.61
C GLY A 496 19.39 12.22 16.96
N GLY A 497 20.65 11.85 17.14
CA GLY A 497 21.22 11.57 18.48
C GLY A 497 20.58 10.38 19.20
N LEU A 498 20.17 9.37 18.43
CA LEU A 498 19.60 8.12 18.90
C LEU A 498 20.68 7.15 19.41
N SER A 499 20.28 5.96 19.86
CA SER A 499 21.20 4.91 20.32
C SER A 499 20.98 3.61 19.55
N ASN A 500 21.96 2.69 19.60
CA ASN A 500 21.90 1.36 18.96
C ASN A 500 21.70 1.43 17.44
N TYR A 501 22.56 2.20 16.77
CA TYR A 501 22.55 2.24 15.31
C TYR A 501 23.00 0.90 14.72
N THR A 502 22.29 0.44 13.69
CA THR A 502 22.67 -0.73 12.89
C THR A 502 22.56 -0.41 11.40
N TRP A 503 23.42 -1.05 10.63
CA TRP A 503 23.51 -0.88 9.17
C TRP A 503 23.36 -2.25 8.51
N PRO A 504 22.12 -2.67 8.18
CA PRO A 504 21.86 -4.02 7.66
C PRO A 504 22.52 -4.29 6.31
N VAL A 505 22.75 -3.24 5.53
CA VAL A 505 23.44 -3.29 4.24
C VAL A 505 24.90 -2.91 4.44
N SER A 506 25.80 -3.89 4.39
CA SER A 506 27.24 -3.71 4.60
C SER A 506 28.07 -3.66 3.31
N TYR A 507 27.42 -3.54 2.14
CA TYR A 507 28.08 -3.54 0.83
C TYR A 507 29.03 -2.33 0.69
N HIS A 508 30.33 -2.56 0.54
CA HIS A 508 31.37 -1.52 0.44
C HIS A 508 31.25 -0.42 1.53
N LEU A 509 30.84 -0.84 2.73
CA LEU A 509 30.61 0.03 3.87
C LEU A 509 31.72 -0.16 4.89
N LEU A 510 32.31 0.95 5.33
CA LEU A 510 33.30 1.02 6.40
C LEU A 510 32.73 1.85 7.56
N PRO A 511 32.49 1.25 8.74
CA PRO A 511 32.03 1.99 9.91
C PRO A 511 33.06 3.02 10.37
N VAL A 512 32.63 4.26 10.63
CA VAL A 512 33.46 5.30 11.28
C VAL A 512 33.16 5.33 12.78
N ASN A 513 31.87 5.29 13.12
CA ASN A 513 31.33 5.10 14.46
C ASN A 513 29.90 4.54 14.34
N ASP A 514 29.18 4.34 15.43
CA ASP A 514 27.85 3.73 15.43
C ASP A 514 26.87 4.44 14.46
N SER A 515 26.82 5.78 14.47
CA SER A 515 25.88 6.56 13.66
C SER A 515 26.44 7.03 12.31
N THR A 516 27.70 6.75 12.00
CA THR A 516 28.39 7.30 10.82
C THR A 516 29.15 6.22 10.07
N VAL A 517 28.90 6.11 8.78
CA VAL A 517 29.58 5.15 7.90
C VAL A 517 30.15 5.85 6.68
N LYS A 518 31.23 5.29 6.14
CA LYS A 518 31.80 5.67 4.86
C LYS A 518 31.46 4.57 3.85
N ILE A 519 30.85 4.94 2.73
CA ILE A 519 30.46 4.02 1.66
C ILE A 519 31.25 4.31 0.38
N ALA A 520 31.48 3.28 -0.42
CA ALA A 520 32.11 3.37 -1.75
C ALA A 520 31.44 2.40 -2.73
N PRO A 521 30.16 2.60 -3.08
CA PRO A 521 29.44 1.69 -3.97
C PRO A 521 29.96 1.78 -5.42
N ASP A 522 30.00 0.63 -6.10
CA ASP A 522 30.36 0.49 -7.53
C ASP A 522 29.15 0.28 -8.45
N LYS A 523 27.94 0.21 -7.86
CA LYS A 523 26.63 0.13 -8.52
C LYS A 523 25.56 0.74 -7.62
N ASP A 524 24.42 1.10 -8.21
CA ASP A 524 23.26 1.64 -7.49
C ASP A 524 22.93 0.79 -6.26
N THR A 525 22.97 1.43 -5.09
CA THR A 525 22.84 0.74 -3.80
C THR A 525 21.99 1.58 -2.84
N ALA A 526 21.01 0.93 -2.20
CA ALA A 526 20.22 1.52 -1.12
C ALA A 526 20.88 1.21 0.23
N TYR A 527 21.32 2.24 0.96
CA TYR A 527 21.85 2.09 2.31
C TYR A 527 20.79 2.44 3.33
N ILE A 528 20.63 1.56 4.32
CA ILE A 528 19.62 1.67 5.36
C ILE A 528 20.32 1.79 6.70
N VAL A 529 19.94 2.78 7.50
CA VAL A 529 20.31 2.86 8.92
C VAL A 529 19.08 2.59 9.78
N GLN A 530 19.27 1.85 10.88
CA GLN A 530 18.24 1.66 11.90
C GLN A 530 18.77 2.14 13.24
N ALA A 531 17.92 2.68 14.11
CA ALA A 531 18.30 3.09 15.47
C ALA A 531 17.13 2.97 16.45
N LEU A 532 17.40 3.08 17.74
CA LEU A 532 16.40 3.10 18.80
C LEU A 532 16.18 4.51 19.35
N THR A 533 14.92 4.93 19.44
CA THR A 533 14.55 6.16 20.14
C THR A 533 14.75 6.03 21.66
N ARG A 534 14.78 7.15 22.38
CA ARG A 534 14.80 7.16 23.87
C ARG A 534 13.64 6.38 24.52
N ARG A 535 12.56 6.11 23.76
CA ARG A 535 11.40 5.33 24.20
C ARG A 535 11.43 3.86 23.71
N GLY A 536 12.51 3.44 23.05
CA GLY A 536 12.76 2.06 22.64
C GLY A 536 12.10 1.65 21.32
N CYS A 537 11.54 2.57 20.54
CA CYS A 537 11.02 2.28 19.19
C CYS A 537 12.18 2.19 18.18
N THR A 538 12.18 1.16 17.33
CA THR A 538 13.08 1.07 16.17
C THR A 538 12.60 2.00 15.08
N VAL A 539 13.52 2.79 14.57
CA VAL A 539 13.32 3.73 13.47
C VAL A 539 14.35 3.43 12.39
N ALA A 540 14.01 3.68 11.13
CA ALA A 540 14.91 3.45 10.02
C ALA A 540 14.82 4.60 9.01
N ASP A 541 15.93 4.87 8.33
CA ASP A 541 15.95 5.75 7.17
C ASP A 541 16.79 5.11 6.06
N THR A 542 16.47 5.44 4.81
CA THR A 542 17.12 4.90 3.61
C THR A 542 17.59 6.04 2.73
N VAL A 543 18.81 5.94 2.22
CA VAL A 543 19.31 6.80 1.15
C VAL A 543 19.58 5.95 -0.08
N GLN A 544 19.05 6.38 -1.22
CA GLN A 544 19.40 5.80 -2.52
C GLN A 544 20.67 6.47 -3.02
N VAL A 545 21.69 5.65 -3.30
CA VAL A 545 22.96 6.13 -3.86
C VAL A 545 23.06 5.62 -5.28
N GLN A 546 22.84 6.52 -6.23
CA GLN A 546 23.02 6.24 -7.65
C GLN A 546 24.50 6.40 -8.01
N VAL A 547 25.04 5.44 -8.77
CA VAL A 547 26.45 5.43 -9.18
C VAL A 547 26.57 5.74 -10.65
N TRP A 548 27.26 6.83 -10.97
CA TRP A 548 27.63 7.19 -12.34
C TRP A 548 29.01 6.66 -12.68
N ASN A 549 29.15 6.11 -13.89
CA ASN A 549 30.44 5.60 -14.34
C ASN A 549 31.41 6.76 -14.56
N THR A 550 32.63 6.61 -14.06
CA THR A 550 33.71 7.55 -14.39
C THR A 550 34.12 7.34 -15.85
N PRO A 551 34.52 8.42 -16.58
CA PRO A 551 35.05 8.28 -17.93
C PRO A 551 36.27 7.37 -17.95
N GLN A 552 36.24 6.35 -18.82
CA GLN A 552 37.34 5.42 -19.04
C GLN A 552 37.51 5.15 -20.53
N HIS A 553 38.74 4.86 -20.96
CA HIS A 553 39.06 4.47 -22.33
C HIS A 553 38.57 5.47 -23.40
N PHE A 554 38.74 6.76 -23.11
CA PHE A 554 38.25 7.86 -23.95
C PHE A 554 39.35 8.47 -24.83
N LEU A 555 40.63 8.10 -24.65
CA LEU A 555 41.68 8.42 -25.61
C LEU A 555 41.80 7.33 -26.69
N PRO A 556 42.24 7.68 -27.91
CA PRO A 556 42.58 6.70 -28.93
C PRO A 556 43.70 5.76 -28.48
N ALA A 557 43.81 4.61 -29.14
CA ALA A 557 44.90 3.67 -28.91
C ALA A 557 46.28 4.32 -29.18
N ASP A 558 47.31 3.80 -28.50
CA ASP A 558 48.71 4.17 -28.68
C ASP A 558 49.10 4.28 -30.15
N THR A 559 49.86 5.34 -30.48
CA THR A 559 50.17 5.68 -31.86
C THR A 559 51.65 5.91 -32.11
N VAL A 560 52.02 5.86 -33.38
CA VAL A 560 53.39 6.06 -33.85
C VAL A 560 53.39 7.14 -34.92
N ILE A 561 54.18 8.19 -34.72
CA ILE A 561 54.30 9.30 -35.67
C ILE A 561 55.71 9.37 -36.27
N CYS A 562 55.81 9.94 -37.47
CA CYS A 562 57.09 10.17 -38.11
C CYS A 562 57.88 11.26 -37.37
N ALA A 563 59.19 11.08 -37.20
CA ALA A 563 60.05 12.15 -36.69
C ALA A 563 59.89 13.42 -37.56
N GLY A 564 59.62 14.57 -36.93
CA GLY A 564 59.34 15.85 -37.61
C GLY A 564 57.88 16.05 -38.04
N SER A 565 57.00 15.07 -37.86
CA SER A 565 55.54 15.22 -38.01
C SER A 565 54.87 15.49 -36.67
N SER A 566 53.59 15.86 -36.70
CA SER A 566 52.76 16.05 -35.50
C SER A 566 51.45 15.29 -35.62
N VAL A 567 50.88 14.92 -34.47
CA VAL A 567 49.53 14.34 -34.37
C VAL A 567 48.67 15.19 -33.45
N VAL A 568 47.38 15.28 -33.77
CA VAL A 568 46.38 15.87 -32.89
C VAL A 568 45.83 14.75 -32.01
N LEU A 569 46.07 14.86 -30.70
CA LEU A 569 45.45 14.00 -29.71
C LEU A 569 44.14 14.64 -29.28
N GLN A 570 43.06 13.88 -29.38
CA GLN A 570 41.73 14.29 -28.94
C GLN A 570 40.99 13.06 -28.41
N PRO A 571 40.18 13.22 -27.36
CA PRO A 571 39.33 12.13 -26.89
C PRO A 571 38.23 11.81 -27.90
N VAL A 572 37.72 10.58 -27.85
CA VAL A 572 36.59 10.13 -28.69
C VAL A 572 35.26 10.70 -28.20
N ASP A 573 35.17 10.97 -26.90
CA ASP A 573 33.99 11.54 -26.24
C ASP A 573 34.14 13.04 -25.97
N VAL A 574 33.00 13.70 -25.74
CA VAL A 574 32.93 15.13 -25.40
C VAL A 574 32.82 15.28 -23.88
N PHE A 575 33.62 16.20 -23.33
CA PHE A 575 33.72 16.45 -21.90
C PHE A 575 33.59 17.96 -21.61
N ASN A 576 33.23 18.30 -20.38
CA ASN A 576 33.07 19.69 -19.94
C ASN A 576 34.41 20.38 -19.68
N THR A 577 35.40 19.63 -19.18
CA THR A 577 36.73 20.17 -18.86
C THR A 577 37.83 19.23 -19.32
N TYR A 578 38.96 19.79 -19.73
CA TYR A 578 40.13 19.05 -20.17
C TYR A 578 41.39 19.57 -19.46
N GLN A 579 42.27 18.66 -19.07
CA GLN A 579 43.59 18.99 -18.52
C GLN A 579 44.62 17.97 -18.99
N TRP A 580 45.45 18.37 -19.96
CA TRP A 580 46.53 17.55 -20.49
C TRP A 580 47.78 17.63 -19.61
N SER A 581 48.59 16.58 -19.62
CA SER A 581 49.92 16.56 -18.99
C SER A 581 50.88 17.62 -19.55
N THR A 582 50.59 18.18 -20.73
CA THR A 582 51.29 19.32 -21.34
C THR A 582 50.92 20.67 -20.72
N GLY A 583 49.90 20.72 -19.87
CA GLY A 583 49.32 21.95 -19.30
C GLY A 583 48.20 22.57 -20.14
N ALA A 584 47.87 22.01 -21.31
CA ALA A 584 46.77 22.50 -22.14
C ALA A 584 45.39 22.15 -21.55
N THR A 585 44.41 23.02 -21.77
CA THR A 585 43.01 22.85 -21.31
C THR A 585 42.00 22.76 -22.46
N ALA A 586 42.47 22.75 -23.70
CA ALA A 586 41.63 22.55 -24.87
C ALA A 586 41.27 21.06 -25.04
N ALA A 587 40.17 20.78 -25.75
CA ALA A 587 39.71 19.43 -26.05
C ALA A 587 40.74 18.59 -26.81
N SER A 588 41.65 19.24 -27.55
CA SER A 588 42.73 18.59 -28.27
C SER A 588 44.08 19.25 -28.01
N VAL A 589 45.15 18.47 -28.20
CA VAL A 589 46.54 18.95 -28.16
C VAL A 589 47.29 18.43 -29.38
N THR A 590 48.13 19.27 -29.98
CA THR A 590 49.06 18.84 -31.04
C THR A 590 50.41 18.49 -30.42
N VAL A 591 50.91 17.28 -30.67
CA VAL A 591 52.18 16.79 -30.14
C VAL A 591 53.07 16.27 -31.25
N ASN A 592 54.39 16.41 -31.08
CA ASN A 592 55.42 16.02 -32.04
C ASN A 592 56.59 15.25 -31.41
N ASN A 593 56.54 14.99 -30.10
CA ASN A 593 57.57 14.27 -29.38
C ASN A 593 57.05 12.90 -28.92
N ALA A 594 57.95 11.94 -28.73
CA ALA A 594 57.60 10.70 -28.06
C ALA A 594 57.32 10.95 -26.57
N GLY A 595 56.35 10.25 -26.01
CA GLY A 595 55.99 10.35 -24.61
C GLY A 595 54.63 9.72 -24.30
N SER A 596 54.32 9.59 -23.01
CA SER A 596 52.96 9.33 -22.54
C SER A 596 52.28 10.67 -22.27
N TYR A 597 51.11 10.86 -22.88
CA TYR A 597 50.28 12.03 -22.73
C TYR A 597 49.02 11.63 -21.98
N THR A 598 48.88 12.15 -20.77
CA THR A 598 47.73 11.88 -19.91
C THR A 598 46.73 13.00 -20.04
N LEU A 599 45.44 12.65 -20.14
CA LEU A 599 44.34 13.59 -20.16
C LEU A 599 43.43 13.32 -18.97
N LYS A 600 43.23 14.36 -18.14
CA LYS A 600 42.19 14.39 -17.10
C LYS A 600 40.97 15.12 -17.63
N VAL A 601 39.80 14.49 -17.51
CA VAL A 601 38.53 15.05 -17.97
C VAL A 601 37.50 15.09 -16.87
N THR A 602 36.51 15.97 -17.03
CA THR A 602 35.26 15.94 -16.27
C THR A 602 34.11 15.89 -17.26
N ASP A 603 33.22 14.92 -17.14
CA ASP A 603 32.07 14.76 -18.03
C ASP A 603 30.90 15.71 -17.71
N ALA A 604 29.79 15.54 -18.44
CA ALA A 604 28.54 16.29 -18.23
C ALA A 604 27.95 16.12 -16.83
N ASN A 605 28.26 14.98 -16.20
CA ASN A 605 27.76 14.51 -14.93
C ASN A 605 28.69 14.91 -13.76
N GLY A 606 29.83 15.56 -14.04
CA GLY A 606 30.79 15.96 -13.03
C GLY A 606 31.79 14.86 -12.63
N CYS A 607 31.73 13.69 -13.26
CA CYS A 607 32.62 12.58 -12.98
C CYS A 607 33.98 12.77 -13.64
N ARG A 608 35.04 12.48 -12.87
CA ARG A 608 36.43 12.65 -13.31
C ARG A 608 37.00 11.34 -13.82
N GLY A 609 37.65 11.42 -14.98
CA GLY A 609 38.38 10.31 -15.60
C GLY A 609 39.81 10.71 -15.91
N GLU A 610 40.70 9.73 -15.94
CA GLU A 610 42.08 9.87 -16.35
C GLU A 610 42.39 8.74 -17.34
N ASP A 611 42.93 9.10 -18.49
CA ASP A 611 43.36 8.16 -19.53
C ASP A 611 44.69 8.62 -20.12
N ASP A 612 45.49 7.69 -20.62
CA ASP A 612 46.80 7.99 -21.21
C ASP A 612 46.95 7.39 -22.61
N ILE A 613 47.68 8.11 -23.46
CA ILE A 613 48.08 7.63 -24.78
C ILE A 613 49.59 7.75 -24.93
N LYS A 614 50.21 6.68 -25.43
CA LYS A 614 51.64 6.69 -25.76
C LYS A 614 51.83 7.04 -27.22
N VAL A 615 52.68 8.04 -27.46
CA VAL A 615 53.16 8.41 -28.78
C VAL A 615 54.60 7.93 -28.90
N ALA A 616 54.87 7.06 -29.87
CA ALA A 616 56.22 6.68 -30.24
C ALA A 616 56.66 7.40 -31.52
N LEU A 617 57.96 7.65 -31.66
CA LEU A 617 58.54 8.15 -32.90
C LEU A 617 59.04 6.99 -33.75
N LYS A 618 58.72 7.04 -35.04
CA LYS A 618 59.33 6.19 -36.07
C LYS A 618 60.03 7.07 -37.08
N SER A 619 61.20 6.65 -37.52
CA SER A 619 61.83 7.24 -38.70
C SER A 619 61.06 6.79 -39.93
N CYS A 620 60.14 7.62 -40.40
CA CYS A 620 59.51 7.40 -41.69
C CYS A 620 60.50 7.82 -42.76
N SER A 621 60.81 6.91 -43.69
CA SER A 621 61.79 7.15 -44.74
C SER A 621 61.41 8.38 -45.55
N ALA A 622 62.15 9.47 -45.36
CA ALA A 622 62.05 10.66 -46.19
C ALA A 622 62.52 10.31 -47.62
N TYR A 623 61.78 10.74 -48.63
CA TYR A 623 62.09 10.43 -50.02
C TYR A 623 61.88 11.64 -50.93
N VAL A 624 62.65 11.66 -52.02
CA VAL A 624 62.45 12.55 -53.15
C VAL A 624 62.16 11.65 -54.35
N TYR A 625 61.00 11.84 -54.96
CA TYR A 625 60.58 11.10 -56.14
C TYR A 625 60.47 12.05 -57.33
N ILE A 626 61.10 11.72 -58.46
CA ILE A 626 61.04 12.52 -59.67
C ILE A 626 60.20 11.75 -60.70
N PRO A 627 59.08 12.31 -61.18
CA PRO A 627 58.28 11.70 -62.24
C PRO A 627 59.11 11.46 -63.52
N THR A 628 58.84 10.36 -64.22
CA THR A 628 59.57 9.96 -65.43
C THR A 628 59.03 10.59 -66.72
N GLY A 629 57.89 11.26 -66.67
CA GLY A 629 57.36 12.03 -67.80
C GLY A 629 56.28 13.03 -67.41
N PHE A 630 56.09 14.05 -68.25
CA PHE A 630 55.08 15.10 -68.05
C PHE A 630 54.56 15.67 -69.37
N THR A 631 53.34 16.22 -69.33
CA THR A 631 52.60 16.70 -70.51
C THR A 631 52.14 18.14 -70.26
N PRO A 632 52.89 19.16 -70.72
CA PRO A 632 52.53 20.57 -70.49
C PRO A 632 51.46 21.06 -71.49
N ASP A 633 50.23 20.54 -71.35
CA ASP A 633 49.07 20.89 -72.18
C ASP A 633 48.07 21.84 -71.49
N ASN A 634 48.37 22.24 -70.25
CA ASN A 634 47.62 23.15 -69.40
C ASN A 634 46.23 22.60 -68.99
N ASN A 635 46.11 21.29 -68.84
CA ASN A 635 44.89 20.62 -68.38
C ASN A 635 44.78 20.50 -66.84
N GLY A 636 45.81 20.95 -66.10
CA GLY A 636 45.91 20.88 -64.64
C GLY A 636 46.56 19.59 -64.13
N VAL A 637 46.90 18.64 -65.00
CA VAL A 637 47.41 17.31 -64.69
C VAL A 637 48.78 17.12 -65.33
N ASN A 638 49.81 17.00 -64.49
CA ASN A 638 51.19 16.74 -64.93
C ASN A 638 51.74 17.77 -65.93
N ASP A 639 51.32 19.03 -65.78
CA ASP A 639 51.81 20.16 -66.60
C ASP A 639 53.23 20.61 -66.26
N LEU A 640 53.68 20.27 -65.06
CA LEU A 640 54.96 20.68 -64.50
C LEU A 640 55.77 19.45 -64.10
N LEU A 641 57.01 19.38 -64.59
CA LEU A 641 57.99 18.49 -64.01
C LEU A 641 58.55 19.10 -62.72
N ARG A 642 58.26 18.47 -61.58
CA ARG A 642 58.83 18.81 -60.28
C ARG A 642 59.05 17.55 -59.44
N PRO A 643 60.11 17.49 -58.61
CA PRO A 643 60.27 16.46 -57.60
C PRO A 643 59.13 16.49 -56.57
N ALA A 644 58.54 15.34 -56.28
CA ALA A 644 57.66 15.12 -55.14
C ALA A 644 58.54 14.80 -53.91
N VAL A 645 58.44 15.62 -52.88
CA VAL A 645 59.27 15.53 -51.67
C VAL A 645 58.39 15.15 -50.50
N ALA A 646 58.79 14.12 -49.74
CA ALA A 646 58.22 13.78 -48.45
C ALA A 646 59.30 13.86 -47.36
N GLY A 647 59.21 14.86 -46.48
CA GLY A 647 60.16 15.16 -45.41
C GLY A 647 60.69 16.60 -45.43
N ASN A 648 61.31 17.05 -44.33
CA ASN A 648 61.83 18.42 -44.20
C ASN A 648 63.22 18.55 -44.83
N LEU A 649 63.35 19.42 -45.83
CA LEU A 649 64.60 19.68 -46.54
C LEU A 649 65.39 20.82 -45.88
N ALA A 650 66.65 20.55 -45.52
CA ALA A 650 67.63 21.57 -45.11
C ALA A 650 68.31 22.25 -46.30
N SER A 651 68.41 21.58 -47.45
CA SER A 651 68.86 22.18 -48.72
C SER A 651 68.19 21.51 -49.92
N TYR A 652 67.97 22.27 -51.00
CA TYR A 652 67.32 21.80 -52.21
C TYR A 652 67.81 22.56 -53.46
N TYR A 653 68.05 21.82 -54.54
CA TYR A 653 68.34 22.35 -55.86
C TYR A 653 67.90 21.33 -56.92
N PHE A 654 66.95 21.71 -57.77
CA PHE A 654 66.50 20.90 -58.89
C PHE A 654 66.81 21.63 -60.20
N ALA A 655 67.41 20.92 -61.16
CA ALA A 655 67.74 21.47 -62.47
C ALA A 655 67.46 20.47 -63.59
N VAL A 656 67.01 20.99 -64.73
CA VAL A 656 66.70 20.23 -65.95
C VAL A 656 67.55 20.75 -67.09
N TYR A 657 68.08 19.83 -67.90
CA TYR A 657 68.99 20.09 -68.99
C TYR A 657 68.46 19.49 -70.28
N ASN A 658 68.65 20.19 -71.39
CA ASN A 658 68.38 19.64 -72.72
C ASN A 658 69.53 18.74 -73.21
N ARG A 659 69.34 18.10 -74.38
CA ARG A 659 70.32 17.18 -75.00
C ARG A 659 71.71 17.80 -75.27
N TRP A 660 71.82 19.12 -75.27
CA TRP A 660 73.08 19.85 -75.50
C TRP A 660 73.79 20.22 -74.19
N GLY A 661 73.27 19.79 -73.04
CA GLY A 661 73.81 20.13 -71.72
C GLY A 661 73.45 21.54 -71.24
N GLN A 662 72.56 22.25 -71.93
CA GLN A 662 72.09 23.57 -71.50
C GLN A 662 71.01 23.42 -70.42
N CYS A 663 71.18 24.12 -69.29
CA CYS A 663 70.17 24.19 -68.24
C CYS A 663 68.96 24.98 -68.73
N VAL A 664 67.81 24.30 -68.83
CA VAL A 664 66.54 24.88 -69.29
C VAL A 664 65.61 25.26 -68.14
N PHE A 665 65.87 24.75 -66.94
CA PHE A 665 65.16 25.10 -65.72
C PHE A 665 66.05 24.82 -64.52
N ALA A 666 66.02 25.69 -63.51
CA ALA A 666 66.57 25.40 -62.20
C ALA A 666 65.78 26.15 -61.12
N SER A 667 65.55 25.49 -59.97
CA SER A 667 65.01 26.14 -58.78
C SER A 667 65.67 25.61 -57.51
N ARG A 668 65.71 26.48 -56.49
CA ARG A 668 66.06 26.15 -55.11
C ARG A 668 64.83 26.09 -54.20
N GLN A 669 63.64 26.36 -54.73
CA GLN A 669 62.38 26.30 -53.99
C GLN A 669 61.67 24.97 -54.31
N PRO A 670 61.45 24.10 -53.31
CA PRO A 670 60.62 22.90 -53.49
C PRO A 670 59.21 23.27 -53.97
N GLY A 671 58.68 22.53 -54.94
CA GLY A 671 57.35 22.76 -55.52
C GLY A 671 57.35 23.53 -56.84
N ASP A 672 58.40 24.32 -57.11
CA ASP A 672 58.63 24.89 -58.43
C ASP A 672 58.87 23.77 -59.46
N GLY A 673 58.31 23.93 -60.66
CA GLY A 673 58.41 22.93 -61.70
C GLY A 673 58.64 23.52 -63.09
N TRP A 674 59.25 22.70 -63.95
CA TRP A 674 59.48 23.06 -65.33
C TRP A 674 58.25 22.75 -66.18
N ASN A 675 57.71 23.76 -66.86
CA ASN A 675 56.53 23.66 -67.72
C ASN A 675 56.85 23.30 -69.19
N GLY A 676 58.07 22.84 -69.49
CA GLY A 676 58.46 22.49 -70.87
C GLY A 676 58.79 23.67 -71.78
N THR A 677 58.96 24.88 -71.24
CA THR A 677 59.40 26.09 -71.96
C THR A 677 60.79 26.56 -71.51
N PHE A 678 61.52 27.25 -72.39
CA PHE A 678 62.80 27.89 -72.05
C PHE A 678 62.96 29.16 -72.88
N LYS A 679 63.28 30.29 -72.24
CA LYS A 679 63.35 31.63 -72.85
C LYS A 679 62.09 31.96 -73.67
N ASN A 680 60.91 31.67 -73.10
CA ASN A 680 59.59 31.82 -73.73
C ASN A 680 59.35 30.95 -74.99
N ALA A 681 60.27 30.05 -75.32
CA ALA A 681 60.11 29.10 -76.42
C ALA A 681 59.74 27.71 -75.91
N ARG A 682 58.72 27.11 -76.52
CA ARG A 682 58.32 25.71 -76.30
C ARG A 682 59.48 24.78 -76.70
N GLN A 683 59.91 23.91 -75.78
CA GLN A 683 60.99 22.95 -76.07
C GLN A 683 60.49 21.77 -76.93
N GLY A 684 61.33 20.85 -77.41
CA GLY A 684 60.85 19.71 -78.20
C GLY A 684 60.26 18.59 -77.33
N ALA A 685 59.39 17.74 -77.90
CA ALA A 685 59.12 16.43 -77.30
C ALA A 685 60.40 15.59 -77.24
N GLY A 686 60.58 14.79 -76.19
CA GLY A 686 61.72 13.90 -76.04
C GLY A 686 62.31 13.88 -74.64
N THR A 687 63.47 13.24 -74.51
CA THR A 687 64.12 12.98 -73.21
C THR A 687 64.99 14.17 -72.79
N TYR A 688 64.79 14.62 -71.55
CA TYR A 688 65.59 15.63 -70.87
C TYR A 688 66.28 14.99 -69.67
N THR A 689 67.43 15.54 -69.28
CA THR A 689 68.19 15.05 -68.11
C THR A 689 67.91 15.97 -66.94
N TRP A 690 67.66 15.41 -65.77
CA TRP A 690 67.49 16.19 -64.55
C TRP A 690 68.55 15.82 -63.52
N MET A 691 68.85 16.77 -62.63
CA MET A 691 69.57 16.52 -61.39
C MET A 691 68.80 17.14 -60.23
N CYS A 692 68.74 16.41 -59.12
CA CYS A 692 68.14 16.87 -57.88
C CYS A 692 69.17 16.70 -56.77
N LYS A 693 69.64 17.82 -56.20
CA LYS A 693 70.56 17.86 -55.09
C LYS A 693 69.80 18.32 -53.85
N TYR A 694 69.78 17.51 -52.81
CA TYR A 694 68.96 17.78 -51.63
C TYR A 694 69.54 17.16 -50.37
N ARG A 695 69.18 17.72 -49.22
CA ARG A 695 69.54 17.18 -47.90
C ARG A 695 68.33 17.32 -46.98
N PHE A 696 67.91 16.23 -46.37
CA PHE A 696 66.91 16.28 -45.28
C PHE A 696 67.56 16.79 -43.99
N GLU A 697 66.76 17.41 -43.11
CA GLU A 697 67.24 17.82 -41.78
C GLU A 697 67.91 16.65 -41.04
N GLY A 698 69.14 16.84 -40.58
CA GLY A 698 69.93 15.82 -39.86
C GLY A 698 70.54 14.70 -40.74
N GLY A 699 70.32 14.71 -42.06
CA GLY A 699 70.86 13.71 -42.98
C GLY A 699 72.04 14.21 -43.83
N ASP A 700 72.64 13.29 -44.58
CA ASP A 700 73.66 13.62 -45.58
C ASP A 700 73.06 14.22 -46.86
N GLU A 701 73.86 15.03 -47.54
CA GLU A 701 73.48 15.59 -48.84
C GLU A 701 73.49 14.50 -49.92
N LYS A 702 72.38 14.39 -50.66
CA LYS A 702 72.20 13.46 -51.77
C LYS A 702 72.15 14.21 -53.09
N LEU A 703 72.73 13.61 -54.12
CA LEU A 703 72.64 14.07 -55.50
C LEU A 703 72.11 12.92 -56.36
N GLU A 704 70.90 13.10 -56.86
CA GLU A 704 70.27 12.16 -57.78
C GLU A 704 70.22 12.76 -59.18
N LYS A 705 70.30 11.90 -60.19
CA LYS A 705 70.23 12.26 -61.59
C LYS A 705 69.39 11.24 -62.31
N GLY A 706 68.69 11.68 -63.35
CA GLY A 706 67.91 10.78 -64.17
C GLY A 706 67.42 11.46 -65.43
N THR A 707 66.47 10.82 -66.08
CA THR A 707 65.83 11.35 -67.27
C THR A 707 64.34 11.49 -67.08
N VAL A 708 63.75 12.36 -67.87
CA VAL A 708 62.31 12.60 -67.94
C VAL A 708 61.91 12.73 -69.41
N VAL A 709 60.76 12.18 -69.76
CA VAL A 709 60.19 12.32 -71.09
C VAL A 709 59.20 13.48 -71.09
N LEU A 710 59.47 14.49 -71.92
CA LEU A 710 58.48 15.52 -72.23
C LEU A 710 57.59 15.02 -73.36
N ILE A 711 56.30 14.87 -73.08
CA ILE A 711 55.26 14.42 -74.02
C ILE A 711 54.45 15.65 -74.46
N ARG A 712 54.19 15.82 -75.75
CA ARG A 712 53.32 16.88 -76.29
C ARG A 712 52.84 16.56 -77.68
#